data_AF-A0A9E1PC92-F1
#
_entry.id   AF-A0A9E1PC92-F1
#
_cell.length_a   1.000
_cell.length_b   1.000
_cell.length_c   1.000
_cell.angle_alpha   90.00
_cell.angle_beta   90.00
_cell.angle_gamma   90.00
#
_symmetry.space_group_name_H-M   'P 1'
#
loop_
_entity.id
_entity.type
_entity.pdbx_description
1 polymer ?
#
loop_
_entity_poly.entity_id
_entity_poly.type
_entity_poly.pdbx_seq_one_letter_code
_entity_poly.pdbx_strand_id
1 'polypeptide(L)'
;MLFEIISSIVLISTSPFTIDYLSPPEGEVLEVGGMGFMSDGDLVVSTRRGQVWRIKNPHAKNPKDAVFTLICEGLHEGMGLAVVDDAIFIAQRGELSKLIDLDGDEICDEVQTITQDWGMSGNYHEFGFGLPVDEEGNMYVSLNVGFWNPHWWHGKSRAPYRGWVLKISPDGIVEPFAGGFRSPAGMGLLENDTLLVTDNQGDWMPVCPVYAVKKNGFYGHPASLRWYDDQPDIEPSDTQPPHISREHPALWLPYQWSRSTGNVILDNTDGPFNGQYMIAELTNGQILRASFETIDGVMQGACWLAHQRVGSAYHIEYGPDGTLYAGITNRGWGGLAPGSGIARVKYNGQLPLEMTDAHLLEDGFVITFSKPLSNAPTVVGEKYDYNWWWEYGSPKQNIESLHIQNVSLSDDGRRATVSISNLEAGTCVMLILKNATSHDGSQLLHDELSYTINKMPGGDLAYVAKQVIPPIERGERVEGWLYLTWADAFDVWTNDGVIACNAELDINSPQQFVIADGSNALVAEAGKSMRTNFKTDAGKIKLSYMLAEDARAEILLPNGGSVVLSDDDNGGYLGAGIWHELIISFSNNPRLIDAVEINAVRMIADQPISNQLATPMPLTIRGTTGSFAFGDVRLQHFAEEVDHATWKPIKYDSEHFITDEATWNITDSGDLVVQGTGSVHIPSQIEPRNAIRFDTKINGTGNATIQFGDLEIDVATSGNRKTGGITGHPINANLIDQNEWCTIEVIQNETTTVLLNGIEIISEKYAPTLQGDIVISTMNSEVFLRGVSVR
;
A
#
# COMPACT_ATOMS: atom_id res chain seq x y z
N MET A 1 9.26 49.44 45.40
CA MET A 1 8.18 48.60 44.84
C MET A 1 8.46 48.51 43.35
N LEU A 2 9.30 47.54 42.97
CA LEU A 2 8.89 46.26 42.36
C LEU A 2 8.39 46.47 40.93
N PHE A 3 9.35 46.51 40.00
CA PHE A 3 9.13 46.10 38.62
C PHE A 3 9.37 44.59 38.59
N GLU A 4 8.31 43.79 38.49
CA GLU A 4 8.41 42.37 38.15
C GLU A 4 8.82 42.27 36.68
N ILE A 5 10.05 41.85 36.44
CA ILE A 5 10.48 41.34 35.15
C ILE A 5 9.92 39.93 35.07
N ILE A 6 8.79 39.77 34.36
CA ILE A 6 8.32 38.47 33.91
C ILE A 6 9.36 37.98 32.89
N SER A 7 10.28 37.13 33.33
CA SER A 7 11.09 36.31 32.43
C SER A 7 10.14 35.29 31.81
N SER A 8 9.69 35.56 30.59
CA SER A 8 9.12 34.56 29.72
C SER A 8 10.19 33.51 29.43
N ILE A 9 10.14 32.39 30.14
CA ILE A 9 10.87 31.18 29.78
C ILE A 9 10.23 30.67 28.49
N VAL A 10 10.86 30.97 27.36
CA VAL A 10 10.61 30.25 26.12
C VAL A 10 11.23 28.86 26.32
N LEU A 11 10.42 27.87 26.70
CA LEU A 11 10.78 26.47 26.59
C LEU A 11 10.82 26.15 25.08
N ILE A 12 11.97 26.38 24.46
CA ILE A 12 12.26 25.75 23.17
C ILE A 12 12.37 24.25 23.50
N SER A 13 11.30 23.49 23.30
CA SER A 13 11.35 22.04 23.30
C SER A 13 12.19 21.63 22.11
N THR A 14 13.51 21.56 22.29
CA THR A 14 14.39 20.93 21.31
C THR A 14 14.04 19.46 21.26
N SER A 15 13.68 18.95 20.08
CA SER A 15 13.52 17.52 19.87
C SER A 15 14.73 16.76 20.43
N PRO A 16 14.52 15.65 21.17
CA PRO A 16 15.61 14.83 21.72
C PRO A 16 16.47 14.18 20.63
N PHE A 17 15.97 14.18 19.39
CA PHE A 17 16.66 13.66 18.22
C PHE A 17 16.80 14.74 17.14
N THR A 18 17.87 14.62 16.36
CA THR A 18 18.07 15.40 15.13
C THR A 18 18.25 14.47 13.95
N ILE A 19 17.73 14.89 12.80
CA ILE A 19 17.88 14.17 11.54
C ILE A 19 18.66 15.06 10.58
N ASP A 20 19.75 14.55 10.05
CA ASP A 20 20.48 15.15 8.93
C ASP A 20 20.83 14.07 7.89
N TYR A 21 21.35 14.49 6.74
CA TYR A 21 21.59 13.61 5.60
C TYR A 21 23.04 13.74 5.14
N LEU A 22 23.70 12.62 4.89
CA LEU A 22 25.02 12.62 4.27
C LEU A 22 24.91 13.13 2.83
N SER A 23 25.96 13.80 2.36
CA SER A 23 25.99 14.40 1.02
C SER A 23 26.82 13.51 0.07
N PRO A 24 26.19 12.63 -0.74
CA PRO A 24 26.91 11.90 -1.77
C PRO A 24 27.56 12.84 -2.78
N PRO A 25 28.53 12.34 -3.59
CA PRO A 25 29.10 13.10 -4.70
C PRO A 25 28.02 13.64 -5.65
N GLU A 26 28.26 14.82 -6.22
CA GLU A 26 27.29 15.48 -7.11
C GLU A 26 26.90 14.58 -8.29
N GLY A 27 25.60 14.36 -8.49
CA GLY A 27 25.05 13.52 -9.56
C GLY A 27 24.86 12.05 -9.19
N GLU A 28 25.37 11.59 -8.05
CA GLU A 28 25.21 10.21 -7.59
C GLU A 28 23.86 10.00 -6.88
N VAL A 29 23.23 8.86 -7.17
CA VAL A 29 21.95 8.44 -6.56
C VAL A 29 22.17 7.16 -5.75
N LEU A 30 22.26 7.31 -4.43
CA LEU A 30 22.49 6.20 -3.50
C LEU A 30 21.17 5.51 -3.12
N GLU A 31 20.69 4.59 -3.97
CA GLU A 31 19.58 3.69 -3.64
C GLU A 31 20.06 2.57 -2.71
N VAL A 32 20.23 2.85 -1.42
CA VAL A 32 20.88 1.94 -0.46
C VAL A 32 20.03 0.69 -0.22
N GLY A 33 20.64 -0.49 -0.41
CA GLY A 33 20.03 -1.80 -0.20
C GLY A 33 20.59 -2.58 0.99
N GLY A 34 21.76 -2.24 1.48
CA GLY A 34 22.37 -2.84 2.68
C GLY A 34 23.48 -1.96 3.22
N MET A 35 23.81 -2.11 4.51
CA MET A 35 24.94 -1.39 5.10
C MET A 35 25.58 -2.17 6.25
N GLY A 36 26.77 -1.74 6.65
CA GLY A 36 27.49 -2.25 7.80
C GLY A 36 28.71 -1.38 8.11
N PHE A 37 29.27 -1.53 9.30
CA PHE A 37 30.44 -0.77 9.74
C PHE A 37 31.69 -1.63 9.75
N MET A 38 32.78 -1.07 9.24
CA MET A 38 34.13 -1.60 9.38
C MET A 38 34.64 -1.34 10.80
N SER A 39 35.66 -2.09 11.23
CA SER A 39 36.26 -1.98 12.56
C SER A 39 36.95 -0.62 12.82
N ASP A 40 37.32 0.09 11.75
CA ASP A 40 37.87 1.45 11.82
C ASP A 40 36.80 2.56 11.91
N GLY A 41 35.52 2.18 11.84
CA GLY A 41 34.37 3.09 11.93
C GLY A 41 33.90 3.67 10.59
N ASP A 42 34.46 3.23 9.46
CA ASP A 42 33.92 3.54 8.14
C ASP A 42 32.59 2.82 7.91
N LEU A 43 31.65 3.49 7.24
CA LEU A 43 30.38 2.91 6.83
C LEU A 43 30.53 2.35 5.41
N VAL A 44 30.08 1.12 5.18
CA VAL A 44 30.00 0.51 3.85
C VAL A 44 28.55 0.31 3.48
N VAL A 45 28.15 0.73 2.28
CA VAL A 45 26.78 0.58 1.78
C VAL A 45 26.77 -0.08 0.41
N SER A 46 25.85 -1.02 0.20
CA SER A 46 25.50 -1.53 -1.13
C SER A 46 24.31 -0.78 -1.69
N THR A 47 24.22 -0.68 -3.02
CA THR A 47 23.12 -0.02 -3.70
C THR A 47 22.43 -0.93 -4.70
N ARG A 48 21.15 -0.63 -4.95
CA ARG A 48 20.37 -1.24 -6.02
C ARG A 48 20.95 -1.02 -7.41
N ARG A 49 21.75 0.03 -7.57
CA ARG A 49 22.44 0.36 -8.82
C ARG A 49 23.69 -0.51 -9.04
N GLY A 50 23.92 -1.51 -8.19
CA GLY A 50 24.99 -2.48 -8.35
C GLY A 50 26.35 -1.96 -7.90
N GLN A 51 26.36 -1.01 -6.96
CA GLN A 51 27.57 -0.37 -6.44
C GLN A 51 27.76 -0.65 -4.96
N VAL A 52 29.00 -0.63 -4.50
CA VAL A 52 29.36 -0.60 -3.08
C VAL A 52 30.24 0.61 -2.80
N TRP A 53 29.86 1.39 -1.80
CA TRP A 53 30.54 2.61 -1.40
C TRP A 53 31.07 2.47 0.01
N ARG A 54 32.34 2.85 0.22
CA ARG A 54 32.94 3.06 1.54
C ARG A 54 32.89 4.53 1.88
N ILE A 55 32.47 4.86 3.09
CA ILE A 55 32.17 6.21 3.54
C ILE A 55 33.02 6.51 4.77
N LYS A 56 34.04 7.34 4.60
CA LYS A 56 34.92 7.79 5.67
C LYS A 56 34.29 8.95 6.44
N ASN A 57 34.54 8.99 7.75
CA ASN A 57 33.97 9.99 8.68
C ASN A 57 32.43 10.10 8.62
N PRO A 58 31.67 8.97 8.63
CA PRO A 58 30.21 9.03 8.51
C PRO A 58 29.54 9.79 9.66
N HIS A 59 30.21 9.89 10.81
CA HIS A 59 29.76 10.60 12.01
C HIS A 59 30.15 12.10 12.05
N ALA A 60 30.79 12.63 11.00
CA ALA A 60 31.27 14.02 10.99
C ALA A 60 30.18 15.04 11.35
N LYS A 61 30.54 16.07 12.13
CA LYS A 61 29.59 17.09 12.61
C LYS A 61 28.87 17.78 11.45
N ASN A 62 29.60 18.14 10.40
CA ASN A 62 29.02 18.58 9.15
C ASN A 62 28.89 17.34 8.23
N PRO A 63 27.69 16.94 7.80
CA PRO A 63 27.49 15.76 6.96
C PRO A 63 28.21 15.83 5.60
N LYS A 64 28.59 17.03 5.14
CA LYS A 64 29.36 17.23 3.91
C LYS A 64 30.84 16.83 4.02
N ASP A 65 31.31 16.61 5.24
CA ASP A 65 32.71 16.22 5.50
C ASP A 65 32.89 14.69 5.41
N ALA A 66 31.81 13.92 5.23
CA ALA A 66 31.88 12.50 4.92
C ALA A 66 32.45 12.30 3.50
N VAL A 67 33.38 11.36 3.34
CA VAL A 67 34.05 11.11 2.06
C VAL A 67 33.59 9.78 1.50
N PHE A 68 32.98 9.81 0.32
CA PHE A 68 32.47 8.64 -0.39
C PHE A 68 33.50 8.13 -1.38
N THR A 69 33.81 6.85 -1.32
CA THR A 69 34.67 6.14 -2.27
C THR A 69 33.89 4.97 -2.84
N LEU A 70 33.74 4.93 -4.17
CA LEU A 70 33.18 3.77 -4.86
C LEU A 70 34.25 2.67 -4.83
N ILE A 71 33.97 1.56 -4.14
CA ILE A 71 34.93 0.46 -3.96
C ILE A 71 34.60 -0.75 -4.83
N CYS A 72 33.37 -0.89 -5.32
CA CYS A 72 32.96 -1.97 -6.22
C CYS A 72 31.76 -1.52 -7.08
N GLU A 73 31.69 -1.98 -8.33
CA GLU A 73 30.54 -1.78 -9.21
C GLU A 73 30.30 -2.99 -10.13
N GLY A 74 29.10 -3.08 -10.71
CA GLY A 74 28.70 -4.17 -11.62
C GLY A 74 27.92 -5.31 -10.94
N LEU A 75 27.51 -5.13 -9.68
CA LEU A 75 26.71 -6.09 -8.93
C LEU A 75 25.24 -6.12 -9.41
N HIS A 76 24.58 -7.26 -9.30
CA HIS A 76 23.17 -7.42 -9.67
C HIS A 76 22.25 -7.06 -8.49
N GLU A 77 22.10 -5.74 -8.26
CA GLU A 77 21.21 -5.16 -7.24
C GLU A 77 21.52 -5.65 -5.81
N GLY A 78 22.46 -4.97 -5.11
CA GLY A 78 22.90 -5.35 -3.77
C GLY A 78 21.92 -4.92 -2.68
N MET A 79 21.02 -5.82 -2.28
CA MET A 79 19.92 -5.59 -1.34
C MET A 79 20.13 -6.25 0.04
N GLY A 80 21.37 -6.63 0.32
CA GLY A 80 21.84 -6.99 1.65
C GLY A 80 23.35 -6.87 1.72
N LEU A 81 23.86 -6.42 2.86
CA LEU A 81 25.29 -6.27 3.12
C LEU A 81 25.56 -6.68 4.56
N ALA A 82 26.67 -7.37 4.79
CA ALA A 82 27.23 -7.60 6.12
C ALA A 82 28.74 -7.35 6.10
N VAL A 83 29.27 -6.84 7.21
CA VAL A 83 30.70 -6.77 7.47
C VAL A 83 31.02 -7.75 8.59
N VAL A 84 31.85 -8.75 8.31
CA VAL A 84 32.26 -9.78 9.28
C VAL A 84 33.78 -9.83 9.29
N ASP A 85 34.41 -9.49 10.42
CA ASP A 85 35.87 -9.40 10.55
C ASP A 85 36.52 -8.55 9.42
N ASP A 86 35.93 -7.39 9.13
CA ASP A 86 36.30 -6.48 8.01
C ASP A 86 36.19 -7.09 6.60
N ALA A 87 35.61 -8.28 6.45
CA ALA A 87 35.21 -8.81 5.15
C ALA A 87 33.80 -8.36 4.79
N ILE A 88 33.63 -7.87 3.57
CA ILE A 88 32.35 -7.38 3.06
C ILE A 88 31.66 -8.50 2.29
N PHE A 89 30.44 -8.85 2.71
CA PHE A 89 29.57 -9.80 2.06
C PHE A 89 28.33 -9.11 1.51
N ILE A 90 27.90 -9.49 0.30
CA ILE A 90 26.78 -8.87 -0.41
C ILE A 90 25.78 -9.94 -0.83
N ALA A 91 24.53 -9.78 -0.39
CA ALA A 91 23.41 -10.49 -0.99
C ALA A 91 22.96 -9.72 -2.24
N GLN A 92 23.19 -10.35 -3.39
CA GLN A 92 22.72 -9.88 -4.69
C GLN A 92 21.49 -10.69 -5.10
N ARG A 93 20.81 -10.27 -6.17
CA ARG A 93 19.60 -10.94 -6.65
C ARG A 93 19.77 -12.45 -6.90
N GLY A 94 20.95 -12.86 -7.37
CA GLY A 94 21.26 -14.23 -7.80
C GLY A 94 22.38 -14.94 -7.06
N GLU A 95 23.10 -14.26 -6.17
CA GLU A 95 24.25 -14.85 -5.47
C GLU A 95 24.54 -14.14 -4.14
N LEU A 96 25.22 -14.87 -3.25
CA LEU A 96 25.93 -14.31 -2.11
C LEU A 96 27.40 -14.22 -2.48
N SER A 97 27.99 -13.03 -2.34
CA SER A 97 29.37 -12.78 -2.77
C SER A 97 30.19 -12.12 -1.67
N LYS A 98 31.48 -12.41 -1.67
CA LYS A 98 32.49 -11.75 -0.84
C LYS A 98 33.32 -10.81 -1.70
N LEU A 99 33.51 -9.58 -1.24
CA LEU A 99 34.39 -8.61 -1.91
C LEU A 99 35.82 -8.76 -1.36
N ILE A 100 36.80 -8.80 -2.25
CA ILE A 100 38.21 -9.01 -1.91
C ILE A 100 39.05 -7.91 -2.53
N ASP A 101 39.79 -7.20 -1.68
CA ASP A 101 40.90 -6.31 -2.04
C ASP A 101 42.21 -7.12 -1.92
N LEU A 102 42.93 -7.28 -3.02
CA LEU A 102 44.13 -8.11 -3.12
C LEU A 102 45.42 -7.31 -2.90
N ASP A 103 45.40 -6.00 -3.08
CA ASP A 103 46.60 -5.16 -3.03
C ASP A 103 46.60 -4.10 -1.90
N GLY A 104 45.49 -3.98 -1.18
CA GLY A 104 45.32 -3.17 0.02
C GLY A 104 45.05 -1.69 -0.28
N ASP A 105 44.58 -1.34 -1.48
CA ASP A 105 44.24 0.03 -1.86
C ASP A 105 42.80 0.46 -1.47
N GLU A 106 42.08 -0.43 -0.77
CA GLU A 106 40.68 -0.30 -0.35
C GLU A 106 39.64 -0.42 -1.49
N ILE A 107 40.06 -0.78 -2.71
CA ILE A 107 39.19 -1.05 -3.85
C ILE A 107 39.03 -2.58 -4.01
N CYS A 108 37.84 -3.01 -4.42
CA CYS A 108 37.58 -4.42 -4.67
C CYS A 108 38.22 -4.86 -5.99
N ASP A 109 39.09 -5.86 -5.94
CA ASP A 109 39.71 -6.51 -7.09
C ASP A 109 38.92 -7.75 -7.56
N GLU A 110 38.33 -8.49 -6.62
CA GLU A 110 37.62 -9.75 -6.88
C GLU A 110 36.27 -9.79 -6.17
N VAL A 111 35.22 -10.05 -6.94
CA VAL A 111 33.90 -10.45 -6.42
C VAL A 111 33.86 -11.97 -6.42
N GLN A 112 34.05 -12.58 -5.25
CA GLN A 112 34.05 -14.02 -5.08
C GLN A 112 32.65 -14.53 -4.75
N THR A 113 32.04 -15.27 -5.67
CA THR A 113 30.78 -15.97 -5.40
C THR A 113 30.98 -17.03 -4.32
N ILE A 114 30.25 -16.90 -3.20
CA ILE A 114 30.19 -17.90 -2.14
C ILE A 114 29.18 -18.99 -2.51
N THR A 115 28.00 -18.58 -2.97
CA THR A 115 26.96 -19.48 -3.47
C THR A 115 25.98 -18.76 -4.40
N GLN A 116 25.35 -19.54 -5.27
CA GLN A 116 24.30 -19.13 -6.22
C GLN A 116 23.22 -20.21 -6.32
N ASP A 117 23.01 -20.98 -5.25
CA ASP A 117 22.17 -22.19 -5.25
C ASP A 117 20.66 -21.89 -5.14
N TRP A 118 20.19 -20.77 -5.69
CA TRP A 118 18.77 -20.44 -5.87
C TRP A 118 18.46 -19.93 -7.27
N GLY A 119 17.17 -19.92 -7.62
CA GLY A 119 16.74 -19.63 -8.99
C GLY A 119 16.35 -18.18 -9.25
N MET A 120 16.48 -17.76 -10.51
CA MET A 120 15.87 -16.53 -11.03
C MET A 120 15.18 -16.79 -12.36
N SER A 121 13.99 -16.24 -12.57
CA SER A 121 13.31 -16.26 -13.86
C SER A 121 13.61 -15.02 -14.71
N GLY A 122 14.24 -14.00 -14.12
CA GLY A 122 14.37 -12.67 -14.72
C GLY A 122 13.16 -11.76 -14.48
N ASN A 123 12.24 -12.13 -13.58
CA ASN A 123 11.15 -11.23 -13.19
C ASN A 123 11.72 -10.03 -12.43
N TYR A 124 11.18 -8.83 -12.65
CA TYR A 124 11.65 -7.62 -11.97
C TYR A 124 11.60 -7.73 -10.45
N HIS A 125 10.56 -8.36 -9.90
CA HIS A 125 10.29 -8.41 -8.47
C HIS A 125 11.06 -9.48 -7.72
N GLU A 126 11.83 -10.35 -8.38
CA GLU A 126 12.57 -11.45 -7.75
C GLU A 126 13.84 -10.96 -7.00
N PHE A 127 13.68 -10.04 -6.05
CA PHE A 127 14.74 -9.53 -5.17
C PHE A 127 15.31 -10.60 -4.24
N GLY A 128 16.57 -10.41 -3.82
CA GLY A 128 17.21 -11.17 -2.74
C GLY A 128 17.64 -10.20 -1.64
N PHE A 129 17.06 -10.31 -0.46
CA PHE A 129 17.30 -9.40 0.66
C PHE A 129 18.20 -10.03 1.72
N GLY A 130 18.89 -9.21 2.52
CA GLY A 130 19.95 -9.65 3.43
C GLY A 130 20.45 -8.54 4.37
N LEU A 131 21.42 -8.81 5.24
CA LEU A 131 22.16 -10.07 5.41
C LEU A 131 22.52 -10.24 6.89
N PRO A 132 21.58 -10.61 7.78
CA PRO A 132 21.94 -10.87 9.16
C PRO A 132 22.85 -12.10 9.26
N VAL A 133 23.77 -12.06 10.22
CA VAL A 133 24.79 -13.08 10.47
C VAL A 133 24.62 -13.55 11.92
N ASP A 134 24.41 -14.86 12.12
CA ASP A 134 24.34 -15.44 13.48
C ASP A 134 25.72 -15.66 14.11
N GLU A 135 25.78 -16.00 15.39
CA GLU A 135 27.05 -16.19 16.11
C GLU A 135 27.92 -17.33 15.52
N GLU A 136 27.31 -18.27 14.81
CA GLU A 136 28.00 -19.36 14.10
C GLU A 136 28.54 -18.94 12.72
N GLY A 137 28.28 -17.69 12.30
CA GLY A 137 28.68 -17.12 11.02
C GLY A 137 27.76 -17.51 9.86
N ASN A 138 26.59 -18.08 10.13
CA ASN A 138 25.62 -18.36 9.08
C ASN A 138 24.92 -17.07 8.66
N MET A 139 24.71 -16.94 7.36
CA MET A 139 24.08 -15.79 6.73
C MET A 139 22.67 -16.14 6.28
N TYR A 140 21.73 -15.21 6.41
CA TYR A 140 20.35 -15.42 5.98
C TYR A 140 20.01 -14.51 4.80
N VAL A 141 19.39 -15.11 3.78
CA VAL A 141 18.89 -14.42 2.58
C VAL A 141 17.42 -14.74 2.41
N SER A 142 16.58 -13.73 2.19
CA SER A 142 15.17 -13.94 1.84
C SER A 142 14.93 -13.62 0.37
N LEU A 143 14.05 -14.38 -0.28
CA LEU A 143 13.82 -14.31 -1.71
C LEU A 143 12.37 -13.91 -1.99
N ASN A 144 12.17 -12.78 -2.67
CA ASN A 144 10.84 -12.29 -3.03
C ASN A 144 10.16 -13.17 -4.08
N VAL A 145 8.83 -13.26 -4.05
CA VAL A 145 8.03 -13.81 -5.15
C VAL A 145 8.08 -12.89 -6.38
N GLY A 146 7.81 -13.45 -7.56
CA GLY A 146 7.66 -12.67 -8.78
C GLY A 146 6.19 -12.34 -9.08
N PHE A 147 5.95 -11.38 -9.98
CA PHE A 147 4.60 -10.96 -10.39
C PHE A 147 4.49 -10.91 -11.92
N TRP A 148 3.45 -11.51 -12.51
CA TRP A 148 3.32 -11.70 -13.96
C TRP A 148 1.96 -11.25 -14.49
N ASN A 149 1.92 -10.82 -15.76
CA ASN A 149 0.66 -10.49 -16.45
C ASN A 149 -0.14 -11.76 -16.83
N PRO A 150 -1.49 -11.68 -16.86
CA PRO A 150 -2.31 -10.50 -16.55
C PRO A 150 -2.52 -10.27 -15.04
N HIS A 151 -2.26 -11.27 -14.19
CA HIS A 151 -2.50 -11.22 -12.74
C HIS A 151 -1.29 -10.69 -11.96
N TRP A 152 -0.90 -9.45 -12.25
CA TRP A 152 0.33 -8.84 -11.70
C TRP A 152 0.26 -8.59 -10.18
N TRP A 153 -0.88 -8.84 -9.54
CA TRP A 153 -1.07 -8.73 -8.09
C TRP A 153 -0.94 -10.06 -7.35
N HIS A 154 -0.84 -11.20 -8.04
CA HIS A 154 -0.61 -12.52 -7.42
C HIS A 154 0.86 -12.92 -7.48
N GLY A 155 1.47 -13.08 -6.31
CA GLY A 155 2.85 -13.50 -6.19
C GLY A 155 3.05 -14.96 -6.60
N LYS A 156 4.03 -15.26 -7.45
CA LYS A 156 4.35 -16.64 -7.88
C LYS A 156 5.79 -17.02 -7.60
N SER A 157 6.01 -18.31 -7.38
CA SER A 157 7.32 -18.89 -7.09
C SER A 157 7.81 -19.78 -8.23
N ARG A 158 8.00 -19.18 -9.42
CA ARG A 158 8.34 -19.93 -10.64
C ARG A 158 9.79 -20.39 -10.71
N ALA A 159 10.68 -19.75 -9.96
CA ALA A 159 12.07 -20.15 -9.81
C ALA A 159 12.31 -20.74 -8.40
N PRO A 160 13.30 -21.66 -8.24
CA PRO A 160 13.62 -22.27 -6.97
C PRO A 160 13.69 -21.28 -5.81
N TYR A 161 12.98 -21.62 -4.73
CA TYR A 161 12.99 -20.94 -3.43
C TYR A 161 12.46 -19.50 -3.41
N ARG A 162 11.72 -19.02 -4.42
CA ARG A 162 11.03 -17.72 -4.29
C ARG A 162 9.92 -17.78 -3.23
N GLY A 163 9.81 -16.76 -2.40
CA GLY A 163 8.96 -16.77 -1.19
C GLY A 163 9.53 -17.60 -0.03
N TRP A 164 10.85 -17.82 -0.01
CA TRP A 164 11.58 -18.51 1.07
C TRP A 164 12.65 -17.64 1.71
N VAL A 165 13.04 -18.04 2.91
CA VAL A 165 14.29 -17.67 3.56
C VAL A 165 15.26 -18.84 3.48
N LEU A 166 16.51 -18.54 3.16
CA LEU A 166 17.63 -19.48 3.07
C LEU A 166 18.62 -19.17 4.20
N LYS A 167 19.15 -20.23 4.82
CA LYS A 167 20.30 -20.18 5.74
C LYS A 167 21.53 -20.66 4.97
N ILE A 168 22.61 -19.89 5.01
CA ILE A 168 23.84 -20.15 4.27
C ILE A 168 24.97 -20.27 5.28
N SER A 169 25.63 -21.43 5.33
CA SER A 169 26.76 -21.63 6.23
C SER A 169 28.02 -20.86 5.77
N PRO A 170 29.02 -20.67 6.64
CA PRO A 170 30.27 -19.99 6.27
C PRO A 170 31.02 -20.59 5.06
N ASP A 171 30.84 -21.90 4.79
CA ASP A 171 31.40 -22.61 3.65
C ASP A 171 30.50 -22.58 2.40
N GLY A 172 29.39 -21.85 2.44
CA GLY A 172 28.51 -21.58 1.30
C GLY A 172 27.42 -22.62 1.05
N ILE A 173 27.17 -23.53 2.00
CA ILE A 173 26.09 -24.54 1.86
C ILE A 173 24.75 -23.87 2.14
N VAL A 174 23.84 -23.97 1.16
CA VAL A 174 22.49 -23.42 1.25
C VAL A 174 21.51 -24.44 1.85
N GLU A 175 20.83 -24.03 2.91
CA GLU A 175 19.70 -24.73 3.52
C GLU A 175 18.41 -23.91 3.33
N PRO A 176 17.38 -24.45 2.64
CA PRO A 176 16.04 -23.87 2.65
C PRO A 176 15.49 -23.85 4.07
N PHE A 177 15.38 -22.66 4.67
CA PHE A 177 15.10 -22.53 6.09
C PHE A 177 13.61 -22.49 6.39
N ALA A 178 12.85 -21.64 5.69
CA ALA A 178 11.40 -21.53 5.85
C ALA A 178 10.74 -20.88 4.62
N GLY A 179 9.46 -21.17 4.40
CA GLY A 179 8.67 -20.64 3.28
C GLY A 179 7.40 -19.93 3.72
N GLY A 180 6.62 -19.45 2.77
CA GLY A 180 5.34 -18.79 3.02
C GLY A 180 5.44 -17.27 3.07
N PHE A 181 6.51 -16.71 2.50
CA PHE A 181 6.71 -15.27 2.42
C PHE A 181 6.26 -14.75 1.06
N ARG A 182 5.83 -13.48 1.05
CA ARG A 182 5.49 -12.75 -0.16
C ARG A 182 6.69 -11.95 -0.63
N SER A 183 6.95 -10.83 0.05
CA SER A 183 8.05 -9.89 -0.18
C SER A 183 8.76 -9.60 1.13
N PRO A 184 9.55 -10.58 1.64
CA PRO A 184 10.21 -10.54 2.94
C PRO A 184 11.40 -9.56 2.95
N ALA A 185 11.12 -8.27 2.86
CA ALA A 185 12.10 -7.25 2.51
C ALA A 185 13.05 -6.87 3.65
N GLY A 186 12.78 -7.29 4.88
CA GLY A 186 13.64 -6.99 6.02
C GLY A 186 13.91 -8.20 6.90
N MET A 187 15.10 -8.23 7.49
CA MET A 187 15.52 -9.29 8.40
C MET A 187 16.38 -8.73 9.54
N GLY A 188 16.50 -9.51 10.60
CA GLY A 188 17.35 -9.23 11.74
C GLY A 188 17.42 -10.44 12.66
N LEU A 189 18.12 -10.32 13.79
CA LEU A 189 18.23 -11.39 14.78
C LEU A 189 17.83 -10.88 16.15
N LEU A 190 17.15 -11.73 16.92
CA LEU A 190 17.10 -11.57 18.37
C LEU A 190 18.47 -11.89 18.98
N GLU A 191 18.70 -11.46 20.22
CA GLU A 191 19.93 -11.74 20.98
C GLU A 191 20.27 -13.24 21.14
N ASN A 192 19.32 -14.14 20.86
CA ASN A 192 19.51 -15.59 20.92
C ASN A 192 19.58 -16.24 19.52
N ASP A 193 19.93 -15.46 18.49
CA ASP A 193 19.98 -15.86 17.07
C ASP A 193 18.65 -16.32 16.46
N THR A 194 17.51 -16.05 17.11
CA THR A 194 16.22 -16.26 16.46
C THR A 194 16.07 -15.25 15.32
N LEU A 195 15.98 -15.74 14.09
CA LEU A 195 15.77 -14.92 12.91
C LEU A 195 14.42 -14.19 12.98
N LEU A 196 14.46 -12.87 12.83
CA LEU A 196 13.31 -12.03 12.57
C LEU A 196 13.19 -11.73 11.09
N VAL A 197 11.98 -11.82 10.54
CA VAL A 197 11.69 -11.45 9.15
C VAL A 197 10.46 -10.54 9.11
N THR A 198 10.59 -9.42 8.41
CA THR A 198 9.47 -8.55 8.06
C THR A 198 9.00 -8.88 6.65
N ASP A 199 7.70 -8.79 6.41
CA ASP A 199 7.10 -9.01 5.08
C ASP A 199 6.28 -7.78 4.68
N ASN A 200 6.02 -7.61 3.40
CA ASN A 200 5.31 -6.44 2.88
C ASN A 200 3.89 -6.83 2.48
N GLN A 201 2.95 -5.96 2.84
CA GLN A 201 1.53 -6.14 2.56
C GLN A 201 1.24 -6.46 1.09
N GLY A 202 0.30 -7.36 0.85
CA GLY A 202 -0.27 -7.65 -0.46
C GLY A 202 -1.15 -8.89 -0.43
N ASP A 203 -1.18 -9.65 -1.53
CA ASP A 203 -1.93 -10.90 -1.58
C ASP A 203 -1.47 -11.87 -0.49
N TRP A 204 -2.41 -12.50 0.22
CA TRP A 204 -2.14 -13.39 1.36
C TRP A 204 -1.43 -12.73 2.56
N MET A 205 -1.13 -11.44 2.48
CA MET A 205 -0.38 -10.68 3.49
C MET A 205 -1.18 -9.43 3.92
N PRO A 206 -2.01 -9.54 4.97
CA PRO A 206 -3.04 -8.54 5.32
C PRO A 206 -2.48 -7.13 5.57
N VAL A 207 -1.43 -7.06 6.39
CA VAL A 207 -0.60 -5.89 6.67
C VAL A 207 0.83 -6.38 6.90
N CYS A 208 1.80 -5.50 7.14
CA CYS A 208 3.18 -5.93 7.34
C CYS A 208 3.37 -6.67 8.68
N PRO A 209 3.86 -7.91 8.69
CA PRO A 209 4.18 -8.65 9.92
C PRO A 209 5.66 -8.51 10.31
N VAL A 210 5.96 -8.86 11.56
CA VAL A 210 7.30 -9.30 12.02
C VAL A 210 7.18 -10.74 12.53
N TYR A 211 7.91 -11.66 11.92
CA TYR A 211 7.92 -13.07 12.25
C TYR A 211 9.17 -13.45 13.04
N ALA A 212 9.03 -14.25 14.11
CA ALA A 212 10.13 -15.11 14.56
C ALA A 212 10.12 -16.39 13.72
N VAL A 213 11.18 -16.56 12.93
CA VAL A 213 11.24 -17.62 11.93
C VAL A 213 11.72 -18.92 12.54
N LYS A 214 10.97 -19.98 12.29
CA LYS A 214 11.27 -21.36 12.67
C LYS A 214 11.61 -22.13 11.41
N LYS A 215 12.59 -23.02 11.54
CA LYS A 215 12.94 -23.97 10.48
C LYS A 215 11.71 -24.77 10.04
N ASN A 216 11.51 -24.88 8.74
CA ASN A 216 10.39 -25.53 8.06
C ASN A 216 9.02 -24.89 8.32
N GLY A 217 8.96 -23.67 8.88
CA GLY A 217 7.71 -22.94 9.11
C GLY A 217 7.09 -22.40 7.82
N PHE A 218 5.76 -22.30 7.80
CA PHE A 218 4.99 -21.67 6.72
C PHE A 218 4.37 -20.35 7.18
N TYR A 219 4.68 -19.25 6.50
CA TYR A 219 4.33 -17.89 6.92
C TYR A 219 3.14 -17.25 6.18
N GLY A 220 2.34 -18.04 5.47
CA GLY A 220 1.00 -17.64 5.00
C GLY A 220 0.83 -17.46 3.50
N HIS A 221 1.89 -17.15 2.74
CA HIS A 221 1.81 -16.98 1.29
C HIS A 221 1.97 -18.31 0.52
N PRO A 222 0.97 -18.77 -0.24
CA PRO A 222 0.93 -20.13 -0.79
C PRO A 222 1.98 -20.42 -1.86
N ALA A 223 2.44 -19.42 -2.63
CA ALA A 223 3.31 -19.67 -3.80
C ALA A 223 4.58 -20.50 -3.49
N SER A 224 5.16 -20.30 -2.31
CA SER A 224 6.37 -21.01 -1.86
C SER A 224 6.17 -22.52 -1.67
N LEU A 225 4.93 -22.99 -1.49
CA LEU A 225 4.59 -24.40 -1.20
C LEU A 225 5.08 -25.36 -2.29
N ARG A 226 5.24 -24.87 -3.52
CA ARG A 226 5.78 -25.64 -4.64
C ARG A 226 7.17 -26.22 -4.38
N TRP A 227 7.95 -25.61 -3.50
CA TRP A 227 9.34 -26.01 -3.22
C TRP A 227 9.51 -26.78 -1.90
N TYR A 228 8.42 -27.20 -1.27
CA TYR A 228 8.49 -28.14 -0.14
C TYR A 228 8.61 -29.58 -0.66
N ASP A 229 9.46 -30.40 -0.04
CA ASP A 229 9.81 -31.77 -0.47
C ASP A 229 8.62 -32.73 -0.58
N ASP A 230 7.50 -32.45 0.10
CA ASP A 230 6.32 -33.31 0.17
C ASP A 230 5.16 -32.87 -0.74
N GLN A 231 5.34 -31.80 -1.52
CA GLN A 231 4.30 -31.28 -2.42
C GLN A 231 4.54 -31.72 -3.87
N PRO A 232 3.48 -32.09 -4.61
CA PRO A 232 3.58 -32.35 -6.03
C PRO A 232 3.98 -31.05 -6.76
N ASP A 233 4.57 -31.20 -7.96
CA ASP A 233 5.04 -30.13 -8.86
C ASP A 233 3.86 -29.33 -9.48
N ILE A 234 2.92 -28.91 -8.62
CA ILE A 234 1.65 -28.25 -8.94
C ILE A 234 1.72 -26.82 -8.38
N GLU A 235 1.33 -25.86 -9.21
CA GLU A 235 1.21 -24.47 -8.78
C GLU A 235 0.11 -24.34 -7.71
N PRO A 236 0.42 -23.74 -6.54
CA PRO A 236 -0.60 -23.47 -5.52
C PRO A 236 -1.72 -22.57 -6.05
N SER A 237 -2.92 -22.73 -5.49
CA SER A 237 -4.06 -21.87 -5.86
C SER A 237 -3.78 -20.42 -5.47
N ASP A 238 -4.13 -19.50 -6.37
CA ASP A 238 -4.06 -18.07 -6.09
C ASP A 238 -5.16 -17.60 -5.15
N THR A 239 -6.31 -18.28 -5.16
CA THR A 239 -7.54 -17.79 -4.52
C THR A 239 -8.04 -18.68 -3.39
N GLN A 240 -7.59 -19.94 -3.31
CA GLN A 240 -8.01 -20.87 -2.26
C GLN A 240 -6.92 -21.01 -1.19
N PRO A 241 -7.28 -20.91 0.10
CA PRO A 241 -6.30 -21.03 1.17
C PRO A 241 -5.74 -22.46 1.19
N PRO A 242 -4.42 -22.64 1.32
CA PRO A 242 -3.82 -23.96 1.40
C PRO A 242 -4.23 -24.67 2.69
N HIS A 243 -4.32 -26.00 2.64
CA HIS A 243 -4.60 -26.84 3.80
C HIS A 243 -3.34 -27.12 4.64
N ILE A 244 -2.69 -26.06 5.11
CA ILE A 244 -1.46 -26.11 5.94
C ILE A 244 -1.59 -25.13 7.11
N SER A 245 -1.03 -25.47 8.27
CA SER A 245 -0.97 -24.55 9.40
C SER A 245 0.11 -23.50 9.13
N ARG A 246 -0.23 -22.24 9.37
CA ARG A 246 0.69 -21.11 9.26
C ARG A 246 1.20 -20.70 10.64
N GLU A 247 2.42 -20.22 10.69
CA GLU A 247 3.02 -19.68 11.91
C GLU A 247 2.43 -18.30 12.23
N HIS A 248 2.48 -17.92 13.51
CA HIS A 248 2.00 -16.63 13.98
C HIS A 248 3.10 -15.57 13.84
N PRO A 249 2.80 -14.39 13.27
CA PRO A 249 3.64 -13.22 13.47
C PRO A 249 3.75 -12.88 14.94
N ALA A 250 4.93 -12.45 15.36
CA ALA A 250 5.11 -11.85 16.68
C ALA A 250 4.43 -10.47 16.73
N LEU A 251 4.47 -9.74 15.62
CA LEU A 251 3.82 -8.43 15.48
C LEU A 251 3.07 -8.34 14.16
N TRP A 252 1.93 -7.67 14.19
CA TRP A 252 1.36 -6.99 13.03
C TRP A 252 1.60 -5.50 13.18
N LEU A 253 2.30 -4.91 12.22
CA LEU A 253 2.53 -3.48 12.18
C LEU A 253 1.24 -2.79 11.67
N PRO A 254 0.74 -1.74 12.35
CA PRO A 254 -0.42 -1.00 11.88
C PRO A 254 -0.21 -0.49 10.45
N TYR A 255 -1.20 -0.68 9.59
CA TYR A 255 -1.16 -0.25 8.18
C TYR A 255 -0.80 1.23 8.00
N GLN A 256 -1.26 2.10 8.91
CA GLN A 256 -0.95 3.53 8.89
C GLN A 256 0.53 3.82 9.16
N TRP A 257 1.22 2.94 9.88
CA TRP A 257 2.63 3.11 10.24
C TRP A 257 3.54 2.40 9.25
N SER A 258 3.17 1.20 8.78
CA SER A 258 4.01 0.41 7.87
C SER A 258 3.25 -0.26 6.73
N ARG A 259 3.71 0.01 5.51
CA ARG A 259 3.21 -0.63 4.28
C ARG A 259 4.30 -1.36 3.50
N SER A 260 5.55 -0.92 3.66
CA SER A 260 6.74 -1.58 3.14
C SER A 260 7.80 -1.57 4.22
N THR A 261 7.81 -2.60 5.07
CA THR A 261 8.75 -2.73 6.18
C THR A 261 10.11 -3.20 5.68
N GLY A 262 11.17 -2.56 6.19
CA GLY A 262 12.56 -2.91 5.98
C GLY A 262 13.13 -3.75 7.13
N ASN A 263 14.45 -3.70 7.31
CA ASN A 263 15.16 -4.52 8.31
C ASN A 263 14.79 -4.15 9.76
N VAL A 264 15.16 -5.06 10.67
CA VAL A 264 14.93 -4.93 12.11
C VAL A 264 16.25 -5.13 12.85
N ILE A 265 16.60 -4.23 13.76
CA ILE A 265 17.86 -4.27 14.53
C ILE A 265 17.61 -3.99 16.00
N LEU A 266 18.42 -4.57 16.88
CA LEU A 266 18.40 -4.23 18.31
C LEU A 266 19.04 -2.86 18.54
N ASP A 267 18.40 -2.01 19.34
CA ASP A 267 19.06 -0.86 19.95
C ASP A 267 19.85 -1.32 21.18
N ASN A 268 21.18 -1.38 21.05
CA ASN A 268 22.12 -1.69 22.12
C ASN A 268 22.93 -0.45 22.56
N THR A 269 22.42 0.75 22.26
CA THR A 269 23.08 2.02 22.59
C THR A 269 22.74 2.49 24.02
N ASP A 270 23.36 3.58 24.47
CA ASP A 270 22.96 4.30 25.70
C ASP A 270 21.75 5.23 25.49
N GLY A 271 21.05 5.08 24.36
CA GLY A 271 19.87 5.85 23.98
C GLY A 271 18.62 5.50 24.79
N PRO A 272 17.51 6.23 24.57
CA PRO A 272 16.27 6.06 25.33
C PRO A 272 15.51 4.77 24.98
N PHE A 273 15.87 4.08 23.90
CA PHE A 273 15.22 2.86 23.41
C PHE A 273 16.09 1.61 23.55
N ASN A 274 17.17 1.67 24.35
CA ASN A 274 18.03 0.53 24.64
C ASN A 274 17.20 -0.72 25.04
N GLY A 275 17.49 -1.85 24.39
CA GLY A 275 16.80 -3.13 24.56
C GLY A 275 15.55 -3.31 23.69
N GLN A 276 15.14 -2.28 22.94
CA GLN A 276 14.07 -2.38 21.95
C GLN A 276 14.62 -2.67 20.56
N TYR A 277 13.75 -3.13 19.66
CA TYR A 277 14.09 -3.39 18.27
C TYR A 277 13.60 -2.26 17.38
N MET A 278 14.50 -1.63 16.65
CA MET A 278 14.19 -0.62 15.65
C MET A 278 13.82 -1.30 14.33
N ILE A 279 12.84 -0.76 13.61
CA ILE A 279 12.32 -1.34 12.38
C ILE A 279 12.25 -0.24 11.30
N ALA A 280 12.93 -0.45 10.18
CA ALA A 280 12.89 0.48 9.05
C ALA A 280 11.52 0.46 8.36
N GLU A 281 11.07 1.62 7.87
CA GLU A 281 9.83 1.73 7.12
C GLU A 281 9.94 2.70 5.94
N LEU A 282 9.66 2.18 4.76
CA LEU A 282 9.92 2.86 3.50
C LEU A 282 8.78 3.78 3.08
N THR A 283 7.53 3.34 3.20
CA THR A 283 6.39 4.00 2.54
C THR A 283 6.09 5.37 3.17
N ASN A 284 6.03 5.43 4.49
CA ASN A 284 5.79 6.64 5.26
C ASN A 284 7.09 7.36 5.68
N GLY A 285 8.24 6.78 5.35
CA GLY A 285 9.55 7.25 5.73
C GLY A 285 9.73 7.38 7.24
N GLN A 286 9.43 6.28 7.93
CA GLN A 286 9.43 6.19 9.38
C GLN A 286 10.48 5.18 9.86
N ILE A 287 10.77 5.25 11.15
CA ILE A 287 11.40 4.18 11.90
C ILE A 287 10.44 3.85 13.04
N LEU A 288 10.07 2.58 13.15
CA LEU A 288 9.27 2.06 14.25
C LEU A 288 10.19 1.44 15.29
N ARG A 289 9.65 1.18 16.48
CA ARG A 289 10.32 0.44 17.54
C ARG A 289 9.39 -0.59 18.14
N ALA A 290 9.95 -1.70 18.60
CA ALA A 290 9.20 -2.82 19.13
C ALA A 290 9.84 -3.42 20.38
N SER A 291 9.01 -4.01 21.24
CA SER A 291 9.44 -4.92 22.29
C SER A 291 8.71 -6.24 22.15
N PHE A 292 9.41 -7.34 22.40
CA PHE A 292 8.87 -8.69 22.33
C PHE A 292 8.79 -9.31 23.72
N GLU A 293 7.73 -10.07 23.95
CA GLU A 293 7.57 -10.90 25.13
C GLU A 293 7.07 -12.29 24.76
N THR A 294 7.21 -13.23 25.70
CA THR A 294 6.73 -14.61 25.53
C THR A 294 5.61 -14.90 26.53
N ILE A 295 4.40 -15.12 26.03
CA ILE A 295 3.23 -15.52 26.82
C ILE A 295 2.98 -17.00 26.57
N ASP A 296 3.20 -17.84 27.59
CA ASP A 296 3.00 -19.30 27.53
C ASP A 296 3.67 -19.96 26.31
N GLY A 297 4.91 -19.56 26.02
CA GLY A 297 5.71 -20.09 24.91
C GLY A 297 5.41 -19.48 23.54
N VAL A 298 4.51 -18.50 23.45
CA VAL A 298 4.19 -17.78 22.21
C VAL A 298 4.81 -16.39 22.25
N MET A 299 5.66 -16.09 21.28
CA MET A 299 6.24 -14.76 21.12
C MET A 299 5.22 -13.81 20.51
N GLN A 300 5.08 -12.65 21.12
CA GLN A 300 4.23 -11.55 20.67
C GLN A 300 4.77 -10.22 21.22
N GLY A 301 4.10 -9.09 21.00
CA GLY A 301 4.58 -7.86 21.62
C GLY A 301 3.95 -6.57 21.17
N ALA A 302 4.68 -5.50 21.46
CA ALA A 302 4.29 -4.11 21.30
C ALA A 302 5.10 -3.42 20.21
N CYS A 303 4.49 -2.45 19.55
CA CYS A 303 5.09 -1.59 18.55
C CYS A 303 4.69 -0.13 18.81
N TRP A 304 5.63 0.78 18.56
CA TRP A 304 5.47 2.22 18.62
C TRP A 304 6.15 2.86 17.40
N LEU A 305 5.77 4.10 17.13
CA LEU A 305 6.59 4.99 16.31
C LEU A 305 7.87 5.39 17.06
N ALA A 306 8.97 5.58 16.34
CA ALA A 306 10.23 6.11 16.90
C ALA A 306 10.67 7.40 16.22
N HIS A 307 10.69 7.41 14.88
CA HIS A 307 11.08 8.56 14.08
C HIS A 307 10.19 8.69 12.85
N GLN A 308 9.92 9.92 12.43
CA GLN A 308 9.15 10.24 11.23
C GLN A 308 9.97 11.10 10.28
N ARG A 309 9.60 11.08 9.00
CA ARG A 309 10.19 11.92 7.95
C ARG A 309 11.70 11.71 7.79
N VAL A 310 12.14 10.46 7.94
CA VAL A 310 13.53 10.03 7.70
C VAL A 310 13.84 9.92 6.20
N GLY A 311 12.80 9.83 5.36
CA GLY A 311 12.88 9.42 3.96
C GLY A 311 12.56 7.93 3.82
N SER A 312 12.58 7.41 2.59
CA SER A 312 12.24 6.02 2.23
C SER A 312 13.20 4.98 2.83
N ALA A 313 13.25 4.89 4.17
CA ALA A 313 14.18 4.10 4.94
C ALA A 313 13.89 2.61 4.75
N TYR A 314 14.88 1.90 4.24
CA TYR A 314 14.77 0.48 3.92
C TYR A 314 15.69 -0.37 4.79
N HIS A 315 16.88 0.16 5.06
CA HIS A 315 17.87 -0.50 5.90
C HIS A 315 18.32 0.49 6.97
N ILE A 316 18.46 0.04 8.20
CA ILE A 316 18.98 0.83 9.32
C ILE A 316 20.10 0.06 10.02
N GLU A 317 21.07 0.80 10.56
CA GLU A 317 22.19 0.25 11.32
C GLU A 317 22.67 1.27 12.35
N TYR A 318 23.08 0.81 13.54
CA TYR A 318 23.70 1.68 14.53
C TYR A 318 25.21 1.79 14.25
N GLY A 319 25.71 3.03 14.18
CA GLY A 319 27.14 3.28 14.12
C GLY A 319 27.83 3.10 15.47
N PRO A 320 29.17 2.96 15.50
CA PRO A 320 29.94 2.81 16.74
C PRO A 320 29.79 3.98 17.74
N ASP A 321 29.28 5.12 17.28
CA ASP A 321 29.01 6.32 18.09
C ASP A 321 27.57 6.35 18.66
N GLY A 322 26.75 5.34 18.38
CA GLY A 322 25.33 5.28 18.75
C GLY A 322 24.42 6.11 17.84
N THR A 323 24.92 6.66 16.74
CA THR A 323 24.06 7.29 15.71
C THR A 323 23.35 6.20 14.92
N LEU A 324 22.04 6.33 14.73
CA LEU A 324 21.27 5.45 13.84
C LEU A 324 21.38 5.94 12.40
N TYR A 325 21.91 5.12 11.50
CA TYR A 325 21.98 5.41 10.07
C TYR A 325 20.81 4.75 9.37
N ALA A 326 20.16 5.46 8.45
CA ALA A 326 19.07 4.95 7.64
C ALA A 326 19.43 5.09 6.15
N GLY A 327 19.57 3.95 5.49
CA GLY A 327 19.75 3.82 4.05
C GLY A 327 18.40 3.94 3.36
N ILE A 328 18.34 4.82 2.37
CA ILE A 328 17.11 5.24 1.73
C ILE A 328 17.07 4.69 0.31
N THR A 329 15.94 4.11 -0.09
CA THR A 329 15.71 3.65 -1.46
C THR A 329 14.24 3.69 -1.83
N ASN A 330 13.94 4.21 -3.02
CA ASN A 330 12.59 4.26 -3.58
C ASN A 330 12.69 4.33 -5.11
N ARG A 331 12.24 3.27 -5.78
CA ARG A 331 12.24 3.16 -7.25
C ARG A 331 10.83 3.05 -7.79
N GLY A 332 10.00 4.01 -7.41
CA GLY A 332 8.57 4.01 -7.73
C GLY A 332 7.75 3.06 -6.83
N TRP A 333 8.25 2.73 -5.63
CA TRP A 333 7.54 1.94 -4.63
C TRP A 333 6.63 2.79 -3.73
N GLY A 334 6.43 4.06 -4.07
CA GLY A 334 5.56 4.98 -3.33
C GLY A 334 6.13 5.43 -1.98
N GLY A 335 7.45 5.33 -1.78
CA GLY A 335 8.12 5.78 -0.56
C GLY A 335 8.16 7.30 -0.38
N LEU A 336 8.15 7.76 0.88
CA LEU A 336 8.26 9.17 1.23
C LEU A 336 9.65 9.71 0.86
N ALA A 337 9.71 10.91 0.26
CA ALA A 337 10.97 11.57 -0.05
C ALA A 337 11.76 11.97 1.22
N PRO A 338 13.10 12.00 1.19
CA PRO A 338 13.96 11.62 0.05
C PRO A 338 13.85 10.14 -0.31
N GLY A 339 13.97 9.83 -1.60
CA GLY A 339 13.88 8.47 -2.16
C GLY A 339 15.23 7.79 -2.36
N SER A 340 16.33 8.45 -2.04
CA SER A 340 17.69 7.88 -2.04
C SER A 340 18.57 8.64 -1.05
N GLY A 341 19.70 8.06 -0.64
CA GLY A 341 20.68 8.67 0.26
C GLY A 341 20.83 7.94 1.59
N ILE A 342 21.46 8.62 2.54
CA ILE A 342 21.70 8.11 3.90
C ILE A 342 21.32 9.21 4.88
N ALA A 343 20.34 8.94 5.75
CA ALA A 343 20.00 9.79 6.88
C ALA A 343 20.74 9.35 8.14
N ARG A 344 20.96 10.29 9.05
CA ARG A 344 21.48 10.04 10.40
C ARG A 344 20.47 10.55 11.41
N VAL A 345 20.04 9.68 12.32
CA VAL A 345 19.23 10.05 13.47
C VAL A 345 20.14 10.06 14.70
N LYS A 346 20.34 11.26 15.27
CA LYS A 346 21.26 11.49 16.38
C LYS A 346 20.49 11.85 17.63
N TYR A 347 20.71 11.08 18.68
CA TYR A 347 20.23 11.40 20.02
C TYR A 347 21.10 12.50 20.65
N ASN A 348 20.47 13.53 21.23
CA ASN A 348 21.17 14.68 21.78
C ASN A 348 21.54 14.53 23.28
N GLY A 349 21.24 13.38 23.88
CA GLY A 349 21.46 13.09 25.31
C GLY A 349 20.33 13.52 26.25
N GLN A 350 19.28 14.16 25.76
CA GLN A 350 18.11 14.55 26.57
C GLN A 350 17.06 13.44 26.57
N LEU A 351 16.94 12.72 27.69
CA LEU A 351 15.96 11.63 27.83
C LEU A 351 14.53 12.18 27.61
N PRO A 352 13.77 11.70 26.61
CA PRO A 352 12.35 12.04 26.47
C PRO A 352 11.48 11.29 27.48
N LEU A 353 10.24 11.74 27.68
CA LEU A 353 9.18 10.90 28.26
C LEU A 353 8.62 10.01 27.15
N GLU A 354 8.76 8.70 27.30
CA GLU A 354 8.42 7.67 26.32
C GLU A 354 7.82 6.44 27.01
N MET A 355 7.02 5.68 26.28
CA MET A 355 6.65 4.31 26.67
C MET A 355 7.81 3.37 26.30
N THR A 356 8.45 2.74 27.29
CA THR A 356 9.63 1.89 27.08
C THR A 356 9.31 0.40 27.07
N ASP A 357 8.13 0.01 27.57
CA ASP A 357 7.67 -1.37 27.53
C ASP A 357 6.15 -1.46 27.72
N ALA A 358 5.54 -2.52 27.21
CA ALA A 358 4.13 -2.86 27.43
C ALA A 358 3.99 -4.37 27.62
N HIS A 359 3.62 -4.78 28.83
CA HIS A 359 3.44 -6.16 29.22
C HIS A 359 1.96 -6.51 29.34
N LEU A 360 1.52 -7.58 28.65
CA LEU A 360 0.15 -8.07 28.70
C LEU A 360 -0.17 -8.78 30.02
N LEU A 361 -1.28 -8.40 30.65
CA LEU A 361 -1.87 -9.04 31.82
C LEU A 361 -3.09 -9.89 31.43
N GLU A 362 -3.65 -10.65 32.38
CA GLU A 362 -4.91 -11.39 32.20
C GLU A 362 -6.10 -10.46 31.88
N ASP A 363 -6.07 -9.21 32.35
CA ASP A 363 -7.16 -8.24 32.27
C ASP A 363 -6.70 -6.83 31.84
N GLY A 364 -5.57 -6.71 31.14
CA GLY A 364 -5.03 -5.39 30.83
C GLY A 364 -3.57 -5.36 30.41
N PHE A 365 -2.92 -4.22 30.67
CA PHE A 365 -1.50 -4.01 30.38
C PHE A 365 -0.80 -3.30 31.54
N VAL A 366 0.50 -3.59 31.72
CA VAL A 366 1.43 -2.70 32.43
C VAL A 366 2.27 -1.97 31.39
N ILE A 367 2.20 -0.65 31.37
CA ILE A 367 3.00 0.23 30.50
C ILE A 367 4.10 0.87 31.34
N THR A 368 5.35 0.73 30.92
CA THR A 368 6.52 1.31 31.60
C THR A 368 6.97 2.59 30.89
N PHE A 369 7.40 3.59 31.65
CA PHE A 369 7.83 4.89 31.13
C PHE A 369 9.31 5.20 31.44
N SER A 370 9.97 5.87 30.50
CA SER A 370 11.34 6.37 30.63
C SER A 370 11.50 7.41 31.76
N LYS A 371 10.41 8.09 32.13
CA LYS A 371 10.33 9.08 33.22
C LYS A 371 9.10 8.84 34.09
N PRO A 372 9.15 9.23 35.38
CA PRO A 372 7.99 9.13 36.26
C PRO A 372 6.92 10.15 35.88
N LEU A 373 5.68 9.68 35.69
CA LEU A 373 4.51 10.50 35.42
C LEU A 373 4.03 11.24 36.68
N SER A 374 3.53 12.46 36.50
CA SER A 374 2.92 13.25 37.58
C SER A 374 1.48 12.84 37.90
N ASN A 375 0.81 12.16 36.98
CA ASN A 375 -0.58 11.73 37.07
C ASN A 375 -0.82 10.50 36.20
N ALA A 376 -1.84 9.72 36.53
CA ALA A 376 -2.31 8.66 35.64
C ALA A 376 -2.76 9.26 34.30
N PRO A 377 -2.38 8.66 33.16
CA PRO A 377 -2.84 9.10 31.85
C PRO A 377 -4.30 8.72 31.63
N THR A 378 -4.95 9.40 30.68
CA THR A 378 -6.25 8.96 30.14
C THR A 378 -5.98 8.01 28.98
N VAL A 379 -6.53 6.80 29.04
CA VAL A 379 -6.35 5.79 28.00
C VAL A 379 -7.65 5.57 27.25
N VAL A 380 -7.57 5.57 25.93
CA VAL A 380 -8.63 5.09 25.03
C VAL A 380 -8.00 4.13 24.03
N GLY A 381 -8.81 3.32 23.36
CA GLY A 381 -8.27 2.44 22.34
C GLY A 381 -9.32 1.60 21.66
N GLU A 382 -8.86 0.83 20.70
CA GLU A 382 -9.65 -0.12 19.91
C GLU A 382 -8.91 -1.46 19.81
N LYS A 383 -9.69 -2.53 19.58
CA LYS A 383 -9.19 -3.81 19.11
C LYS A 383 -9.78 -4.12 17.74
N TYR A 384 -9.07 -4.90 16.96
CA TYR A 384 -9.49 -5.32 15.62
C TYR A 384 -8.73 -6.56 15.18
N ASP A 385 -9.18 -7.18 14.10
CA ASP A 385 -8.49 -8.28 13.44
C ASP A 385 -8.39 -8.04 11.92
N TYR A 386 -7.92 -9.04 11.18
CA TYR A 386 -7.72 -8.95 9.72
C TYR A 386 -8.26 -10.18 9.01
N ASN A 387 -8.50 -10.08 7.71
CA ASN A 387 -8.78 -11.24 6.85
C ASN A 387 -7.47 -11.78 6.26
N TRP A 388 -7.30 -13.10 6.29
CA TRP A 388 -6.28 -13.82 5.53
C TRP A 388 -6.91 -14.36 4.25
N TRP A 389 -6.56 -13.73 3.12
CA TRP A 389 -7.14 -13.99 1.82
C TRP A 389 -6.17 -13.59 0.71
N TRP A 390 -6.53 -13.85 -0.54
CA TRP A 390 -5.70 -13.52 -1.70
C TRP A 390 -5.79 -12.07 -2.16
N GLU A 391 -6.73 -11.27 -1.64
CA GLU A 391 -6.80 -9.85 -1.96
C GLU A 391 -5.58 -9.10 -1.42
N TYR A 392 -5.25 -7.99 -2.09
CA TYR A 392 -4.12 -7.15 -1.69
C TYR A 392 -4.39 -6.47 -0.34
N GLY A 393 -3.75 -6.97 0.71
CA GLY A 393 -3.92 -6.49 2.07
C GLY A 393 -5.30 -6.78 2.65
N SER A 394 -5.53 -6.36 3.90
CA SER A 394 -6.83 -6.38 4.56
C SER A 394 -7.03 -5.07 5.32
N PRO A 395 -8.15 -4.36 5.13
CA PRO A 395 -8.55 -3.35 6.09
C PRO A 395 -8.80 -3.99 7.46
N LYS A 396 -8.73 -3.18 8.53
CA LYS A 396 -9.13 -3.62 9.88
C LYS A 396 -10.55 -4.19 9.84
N GLN A 397 -10.73 -5.35 10.45
CA GLN A 397 -12.01 -6.04 10.59
C GLN A 397 -12.42 -6.04 12.06
N ASN A 398 -13.72 -6.22 12.32
CA ASN A 398 -14.28 -6.38 13.66
C ASN A 398 -13.77 -5.32 14.67
N ILE A 399 -13.77 -4.05 14.26
CA ILE A 399 -13.27 -2.95 15.08
C ILE A 399 -14.20 -2.74 16.28
N GLU A 400 -13.66 -2.83 17.49
CA GLU A 400 -14.38 -2.61 18.73
C GLU A 400 -13.61 -1.66 19.65
N SER A 401 -14.31 -0.72 20.27
CA SER A 401 -13.73 0.12 21.32
C SER A 401 -13.33 -0.72 22.55
N LEU A 402 -12.19 -0.39 23.16
CA LEU A 402 -11.74 -1.04 24.39
C LEU A 402 -12.53 -0.54 25.61
N HIS A 403 -12.91 -1.46 26.48
CA HIS A 403 -13.62 -1.18 27.72
C HIS A 403 -12.65 -0.90 28.87
N ILE A 404 -12.01 0.26 28.83
CA ILE A 404 -11.07 0.72 29.87
C ILE A 404 -11.82 0.90 31.20
N GLN A 405 -11.49 0.09 32.20
CA GLN A 405 -12.12 0.12 33.53
C GLN A 405 -11.40 1.05 34.49
N ASN A 406 -10.07 1.00 34.48
CA ASN A 406 -9.23 1.74 35.42
C ASN A 406 -7.83 1.97 34.82
N VAL A 407 -7.21 3.09 35.21
CA VAL A 407 -5.80 3.37 34.96
C VAL A 407 -5.19 3.78 36.28
N SER A 408 -4.24 3.00 36.78
CA SER A 408 -3.54 3.27 38.04
C SER A 408 -2.05 3.45 37.79
N LEU A 409 -1.43 4.34 38.55
CA LEU A 409 0.00 4.63 38.45
C LEU A 409 0.72 4.03 39.67
N SER A 410 1.90 3.47 39.45
CA SER A 410 2.79 3.01 40.53
C SER A 410 3.25 4.18 41.41
N ASP A 411 3.67 3.88 42.65
CA ASP A 411 4.15 4.89 43.61
C ASP A 411 5.33 5.73 43.08
N ASP A 412 6.18 5.12 42.25
CA ASP A 412 7.33 5.78 41.62
C ASP A 412 6.97 6.51 40.31
N GLY A 413 5.72 6.45 39.87
CA GLY A 413 5.24 7.09 38.64
C GLY A 413 5.72 6.43 37.35
N ARG A 414 6.49 5.34 37.39
CA ARG A 414 7.14 4.75 36.20
C ARG A 414 6.31 3.68 35.50
N ARG A 415 5.24 3.19 36.11
CA ARG A 415 4.38 2.16 35.54
C ARG A 415 2.91 2.53 35.65
N ALA A 416 2.18 2.45 34.54
CA ALA A 416 0.73 2.54 34.53
C ALA A 416 0.14 1.14 34.31
N THR A 417 -0.76 0.71 35.19
CA THR A 417 -1.57 -0.50 35.00
C THR A 417 -2.93 -0.08 34.46
N VAL A 418 -3.26 -0.57 33.26
CA VAL A 418 -4.49 -0.28 32.51
C VAL A 418 -5.35 -1.54 32.52
N SER A 419 -6.49 -1.51 33.20
CA SER A 419 -7.45 -2.62 33.22
C SER A 419 -8.47 -2.50 32.08
N ILE A 420 -8.64 -3.56 31.30
CA ILE A 420 -9.45 -3.61 30.08
C ILE A 420 -10.25 -4.92 30.06
N SER A 421 -11.57 -4.85 30.08
CA SER A 421 -12.43 -6.02 30.31
C SER A 421 -12.78 -6.85 29.06
N ASN A 422 -12.48 -6.37 27.86
CA ASN A 422 -12.83 -7.02 26.59
C ASN A 422 -11.61 -7.41 25.73
N LEU A 423 -10.43 -7.60 26.33
CA LEU A 423 -9.27 -8.16 25.63
C LEU A 423 -9.47 -9.63 25.29
N GLU A 424 -8.97 -10.04 24.13
CA GLU A 424 -9.01 -11.43 23.68
C GLU A 424 -7.86 -11.75 22.72
N ALA A 425 -7.50 -13.03 22.66
CA ALA A 425 -6.51 -13.54 21.72
C ALA A 425 -7.01 -13.45 20.26
N GLY A 426 -6.05 -13.35 19.33
CA GLY A 426 -6.33 -13.18 17.91
C GLY A 426 -6.85 -11.79 17.56
N THR A 427 -6.42 -10.76 18.29
CA THR A 427 -6.69 -9.35 17.96
C THR A 427 -5.41 -8.53 18.03
N CYS A 428 -5.37 -7.44 17.26
CA CYS A 428 -4.48 -6.33 17.51
C CYS A 428 -5.19 -5.32 18.41
N VAL A 429 -4.42 -4.65 19.27
CA VAL A 429 -4.89 -3.58 20.14
C VAL A 429 -4.14 -2.30 19.78
N MET A 430 -4.86 -1.18 19.70
CA MET A 430 -4.28 0.17 19.62
C MET A 430 -4.72 0.97 20.84
N LEU A 431 -3.76 1.43 21.64
CA LEU A 431 -3.97 2.29 22.80
C LEU A 431 -3.44 3.69 22.51
N ILE A 432 -4.17 4.71 22.96
CA ILE A 432 -3.78 6.13 22.91
C ILE A 432 -3.75 6.67 24.34
N LEU A 433 -2.59 7.15 24.78
CA LEU A 433 -2.33 7.67 26.12
C LEU A 433 -2.32 9.21 26.11
N LYS A 434 -3.42 9.80 26.55
CA LYS A 434 -3.57 11.26 26.63
C LYS A 434 -3.21 11.78 28.02
N ASN A 435 -2.77 13.04 28.09
CA ASN A 435 -2.44 13.73 29.34
C ASN A 435 -1.35 13.03 30.17
N ALA A 436 -0.42 12.33 29.49
CA ALA A 436 0.76 11.74 30.10
C ALA A 436 1.86 12.82 30.22
N THR A 437 2.03 13.35 31.43
CA THR A 437 3.04 14.37 31.75
C THR A 437 3.95 13.84 32.85
N SER A 438 5.25 14.10 32.75
CA SER A 438 6.21 13.74 33.80
C SER A 438 6.34 14.83 34.87
N HIS A 439 6.96 14.50 36.00
CA HIS A 439 7.25 15.48 37.06
C HIS A 439 8.12 16.67 36.61
N ASP A 440 8.91 16.53 35.54
CA ASP A 440 9.72 17.63 34.99
C ASP A 440 8.95 18.50 33.98
N GLY A 441 7.69 18.16 33.69
CA GLY A 441 6.82 18.86 32.75
C GLY A 441 6.87 18.35 31.31
N SER A 442 7.78 17.42 30.98
CA SER A 442 7.83 16.80 29.65
C SER A 442 6.55 16.02 29.34
N GLN A 443 6.10 16.15 28.09
CA GLN A 443 4.97 15.42 27.53
C GLN A 443 5.46 14.12 26.89
N LEU A 444 4.59 13.12 26.85
CA LEU A 444 4.84 11.85 26.16
C LEU A 444 5.08 12.12 24.67
N LEU A 445 6.23 11.64 24.15
CA LEU A 445 6.66 11.93 22.79
C LEU A 445 5.85 11.16 21.74
N HIS A 446 5.63 9.86 21.97
CA HIS A 446 4.74 9.02 21.17
C HIS A 446 3.63 8.47 22.08
N ASP A 447 2.39 8.86 21.81
CA ASP A 447 1.23 8.57 22.65
C ASP A 447 0.43 7.33 22.21
N GLU A 448 0.75 6.76 21.06
CA GLU A 448 0.12 5.55 20.52
C GLU A 448 0.97 4.30 20.76
N LEU A 449 0.30 3.20 21.14
CA LEU A 449 0.89 1.88 21.36
C LEU A 449 0.04 0.85 20.60
N SER A 450 0.67 0.08 19.70
CA SER A 450 0.05 -1.09 19.10
C SER A 450 0.56 -2.37 19.75
N TYR A 451 -0.31 -3.34 20.01
CA TYR A 451 0.07 -4.64 20.55
C TYR A 451 -0.61 -5.77 19.78
N THR A 452 0.12 -6.86 19.50
CA THR A 452 -0.41 -8.06 18.86
C THR A 452 -0.68 -9.14 19.91
N ILE A 453 -1.94 -9.55 20.09
CA ILE A 453 -2.31 -10.61 21.04
C ILE A 453 -2.55 -11.91 20.27
N ASN A 454 -1.55 -12.79 20.20
CA ASN A 454 -1.76 -14.14 19.69
C ASN A 454 -2.35 -15.06 20.77
N LYS A 455 -1.96 -14.85 22.03
CA LYS A 455 -2.40 -15.64 23.17
C LYS A 455 -2.55 -14.73 24.40
N MET A 456 -3.65 -14.90 25.12
CA MET A 456 -3.81 -14.33 26.48
C MET A 456 -3.12 -15.25 27.49
N PRO A 457 -2.62 -14.75 28.64
CA PRO A 457 -2.09 -15.61 29.69
C PRO A 457 -3.10 -16.69 30.09
N GLY A 458 -2.71 -17.97 30.01
CA GLY A 458 -3.57 -19.13 30.27
C GLY A 458 -4.67 -19.39 29.23
N GLY A 459 -4.79 -18.58 28.18
CA GLY A 459 -5.80 -18.68 27.13
C GLY A 459 -5.36 -19.53 25.93
N ASP A 460 -6.24 -19.66 24.94
CA ASP A 460 -5.94 -20.37 23.69
C ASP A 460 -5.13 -19.50 22.72
N LEU A 461 -4.34 -20.16 21.86
CA LEU A 461 -3.67 -19.51 20.74
C LEU A 461 -4.69 -19.22 19.64
N ALA A 462 -4.74 -17.98 19.15
CA ALA A 462 -5.64 -17.57 18.09
C ALA A 462 -4.93 -16.69 17.07
N TYR A 463 -5.30 -16.82 15.79
CA TYR A 463 -4.73 -15.99 14.74
C TYR A 463 -5.38 -14.62 14.73
N VAL A 464 -4.58 -13.56 14.61
CA VAL A 464 -5.10 -12.21 14.34
C VAL A 464 -5.65 -12.11 12.92
N ALA A 465 -4.89 -12.52 11.91
CA ALA A 465 -5.45 -12.66 10.56
C ALA A 465 -6.35 -13.91 10.53
N LYS A 466 -7.65 -13.80 10.28
CA LYS A 466 -8.61 -14.89 10.29
C LYS A 466 -8.72 -15.50 8.89
N GLN A 467 -8.74 -16.83 8.80
CA GLN A 467 -9.13 -17.47 7.55
C GLN A 467 -10.62 -17.21 7.31
N VAL A 468 -10.93 -16.59 6.17
CA VAL A 468 -12.30 -16.28 5.76
C VAL A 468 -12.65 -17.00 4.46
N ILE A 469 -13.92 -16.94 4.07
CA ILE A 469 -14.31 -17.34 2.72
C ILE A 469 -13.56 -16.41 1.75
N PRO A 470 -12.79 -16.95 0.80
CA PRO A 470 -12.08 -16.11 -0.15
C PRO A 470 -13.04 -15.16 -0.86
N PRO A 471 -12.65 -13.89 -1.05
CA PRO A 471 -13.41 -13.00 -1.89
C PRO A 471 -13.52 -13.60 -3.29
N ILE A 472 -14.56 -13.19 -4.01
CA ILE A 472 -14.73 -13.56 -5.41
C ILE A 472 -13.64 -12.85 -6.22
N GLU A 473 -13.05 -13.54 -7.19
CA GLU A 473 -11.94 -13.03 -8.01
C GLU A 473 -12.22 -11.63 -8.56
N ARG A 474 -11.20 -10.75 -8.56
CA ARG A 474 -11.32 -9.38 -9.07
C ARG A 474 -11.80 -9.44 -10.52
N GLY A 475 -12.82 -8.65 -10.85
CA GLY A 475 -13.38 -8.62 -12.20
C GLY A 475 -14.41 -9.72 -12.49
N GLU A 476 -14.99 -10.37 -11.48
CA GLU A 476 -16.16 -11.26 -11.64
C GLU A 476 -17.49 -10.59 -11.26
N ARG A 477 -17.45 -9.55 -10.41
CA ARG A 477 -18.59 -8.67 -10.12
C ARG A 477 -18.50 -7.39 -10.95
N VAL A 478 -19.66 -6.79 -11.23
CA VAL A 478 -19.72 -5.40 -11.68
C VAL A 478 -19.47 -4.53 -10.45
N GLU A 479 -18.22 -4.09 -10.26
CA GLU A 479 -17.86 -3.20 -9.15
C GLU A 479 -18.48 -1.80 -9.33
N GLY A 480 -18.83 -1.41 -10.56
CA GLY A 480 -19.61 -0.20 -10.81
C GLY A 480 -18.81 1.10 -10.85
N TRP A 481 -17.48 1.06 -10.75
CA TRP A 481 -16.62 2.23 -10.89
C TRP A 481 -16.48 2.66 -12.34
N LEU A 482 -16.50 3.97 -12.59
CA LEU A 482 -16.09 4.60 -13.84
C LEU A 482 -14.78 5.37 -13.64
N TYR A 483 -13.77 5.08 -14.45
CA TYR A 483 -12.47 5.75 -14.45
C TYR A 483 -12.52 7.01 -15.31
N LEU A 484 -12.65 8.16 -14.67
CA LEU A 484 -12.96 9.41 -15.37
C LEU A 484 -11.73 10.11 -15.95
N THR A 485 -10.52 9.65 -15.63
CA THR A 485 -9.26 10.33 -15.98
C THR A 485 -8.25 9.40 -16.66
N TRP A 486 -8.69 8.26 -17.18
CA TRP A 486 -7.84 7.29 -17.86
C TRP A 486 -7.95 7.38 -19.39
N ALA A 487 -6.82 7.14 -20.07
CA ALA A 487 -6.62 7.44 -21.48
C ALA A 487 -6.77 8.94 -21.80
N ASP A 488 -7.87 9.37 -22.42
CA ASP A 488 -8.15 10.79 -22.57
C ASP A 488 -8.79 11.35 -21.29
N ALA A 489 -7.96 11.95 -20.44
CA ALA A 489 -8.37 12.48 -19.15
C ALA A 489 -9.34 13.68 -19.23
N PHE A 490 -9.57 14.25 -20.42
CA PHE A 490 -10.43 15.42 -20.61
C PHE A 490 -11.74 15.12 -21.34
N ASP A 491 -11.88 13.94 -21.96
CA ASP A 491 -13.02 13.57 -22.82
C ASP A 491 -14.39 13.72 -22.12
N VAL A 492 -14.49 13.27 -20.87
CA VAL A 492 -15.73 13.34 -20.08
C VAL A 492 -15.83 14.59 -19.19
N TRP A 493 -14.99 15.59 -19.45
CA TRP A 493 -14.90 16.81 -18.65
C TRP A 493 -15.03 18.07 -19.50
N THR A 494 -15.65 19.10 -18.93
CA THR A 494 -15.41 20.48 -19.35
C THR A 494 -14.20 20.99 -18.57
N ASN A 495 -13.06 21.14 -19.25
CA ASN A 495 -11.81 21.62 -18.66
C ASN A 495 -11.69 23.16 -18.73
N ASP A 496 -11.47 23.81 -17.58
CA ASP A 496 -11.14 25.23 -17.45
C ASP A 496 -9.73 25.39 -16.86
N GLY A 497 -8.73 25.06 -17.69
CA GLY A 497 -7.32 25.37 -17.45
C GLY A 497 -6.56 24.42 -16.53
N VAL A 498 -7.07 23.21 -16.29
CA VAL A 498 -6.29 22.10 -15.71
C VAL A 498 -5.40 21.50 -16.79
N ILE A 499 -4.17 21.13 -16.43
CA ILE A 499 -3.18 20.55 -17.35
C ILE A 499 -2.80 19.14 -16.92
N ALA A 500 -2.52 18.25 -17.88
CA ALA A 500 -1.90 16.96 -17.62
C ALA A 500 -0.38 17.10 -17.69
N CYS A 501 0.31 16.67 -16.64
CA CYS A 501 1.76 16.78 -16.52
C CYS A 501 2.32 15.75 -15.52
N ASN A 502 3.63 15.66 -15.40
CA ASN A 502 4.27 15.12 -14.21
C ASN A 502 4.40 16.27 -13.21
N ALA A 503 4.04 16.04 -11.95
CA ALA A 503 4.09 17.05 -10.90
C ALA A 503 4.77 16.48 -9.65
N GLU A 504 5.75 17.21 -9.14
CA GLU A 504 6.45 16.95 -7.88
C GLU A 504 6.55 18.23 -7.08
N LEU A 505 6.63 18.15 -5.75
CA LEU A 505 6.81 19.32 -4.90
C LEU A 505 8.17 19.98 -5.16
N ASP A 506 8.20 21.30 -5.32
CA ASP A 506 9.47 22.02 -5.34
C ASP A 506 10.03 22.11 -3.92
N ILE A 507 11.06 21.31 -3.62
CA ILE A 507 11.70 21.27 -2.29
C ILE A 507 12.32 22.61 -1.88
N ASN A 508 12.60 23.51 -2.83
CA ASN A 508 13.16 24.84 -2.55
C ASN A 508 12.06 25.91 -2.41
N SER A 509 10.88 25.66 -2.97
CA SER A 509 9.70 26.55 -2.92
C SER A 509 8.43 25.71 -2.72
N PRO A 510 8.19 25.17 -1.51
CA PRO A 510 7.14 24.18 -1.26
C PRO A 510 5.71 24.65 -1.54
N GLN A 511 5.47 25.94 -1.83
CA GLN A 511 4.17 26.47 -2.23
C GLN A 511 3.81 26.21 -3.70
N GLN A 512 4.67 25.55 -4.48
CA GLN A 512 4.44 25.23 -5.90
C GLN A 512 4.93 23.83 -6.27
N PHE A 513 4.46 23.35 -7.44
CA PHE A 513 4.98 22.14 -8.07
C PHE A 513 6.01 22.46 -9.15
N VAL A 514 7.01 21.58 -9.27
CA VAL A 514 7.80 21.44 -10.50
C VAL A 514 6.98 20.59 -11.47
N ILE A 515 6.65 21.16 -12.63
CA ILE A 515 5.91 20.47 -13.68
C ILE A 515 6.80 20.12 -14.87
N ALA A 516 6.60 18.94 -15.43
CA ALA A 516 7.26 18.48 -16.65
C ALA A 516 6.27 17.78 -17.59
N ASP A 517 6.63 17.63 -18.86
CA ASP A 517 5.83 16.89 -19.83
C ASP A 517 5.59 15.46 -19.33
N GLY A 518 4.33 15.05 -19.31
CA GLY A 518 3.90 13.75 -18.79
C GLY A 518 2.40 13.70 -18.55
N SER A 519 1.93 12.62 -17.94
CA SER A 519 0.50 12.37 -17.73
C SER A 519 0.21 11.73 -16.36
N ASN A 520 1.15 11.85 -15.42
CA ASN A 520 1.01 11.22 -14.10
C ASN A 520 0.10 12.01 -13.15
N ALA A 521 -0.20 13.27 -13.46
CA ALA A 521 -1.04 14.14 -12.65
C ALA A 521 -1.86 15.12 -13.51
N LEU A 522 -3.02 15.53 -12.99
CA LEU A 522 -3.77 16.70 -13.43
C LEU A 522 -3.51 17.83 -12.43
N VAL A 523 -2.99 18.97 -12.90
CA VAL A 523 -2.67 20.11 -12.04
C VAL A 523 -3.65 21.26 -12.28
N ALA A 524 -4.32 21.67 -11.22
CA ALA A 524 -5.17 22.85 -11.18
C ALA A 524 -4.49 23.95 -10.36
N GLU A 525 -4.21 25.07 -11.02
CA GLU A 525 -3.84 26.33 -10.37
C GLU A 525 -5.05 26.99 -9.71
N ALA A 526 -4.79 27.98 -8.85
CA ALA A 526 -5.83 28.76 -8.20
C ALA A 526 -6.85 29.32 -9.22
N GLY A 527 -8.12 28.95 -9.04
CA GLY A 527 -9.23 29.33 -9.90
C GLY A 527 -9.49 28.40 -11.08
N LYS A 528 -8.62 27.41 -11.35
CA LYS A 528 -8.79 26.44 -12.43
C LYS A 528 -9.60 25.23 -11.98
N SER A 529 -10.35 24.64 -12.90
CA SER A 529 -11.27 23.55 -12.56
C SER A 529 -11.55 22.62 -13.72
N MET A 530 -12.02 21.43 -13.38
CA MET A 530 -12.67 20.50 -14.30
C MET A 530 -14.03 20.12 -13.72
N ARG A 531 -15.04 20.01 -14.59
CA ARG A 531 -16.37 19.53 -14.22
C ARG A 531 -16.85 18.44 -15.18
N THR A 532 -17.50 17.40 -14.67
CA THR A 532 -17.98 16.31 -15.52
C THR A 532 -19.01 16.81 -16.55
N ASN A 533 -19.08 16.16 -17.71
CA ASN A 533 -20.11 16.46 -18.72
C ASN A 533 -21.46 15.80 -18.40
N PHE A 534 -21.47 14.87 -17.43
CA PHE A 534 -22.64 14.17 -16.91
C PHE A 534 -22.87 14.47 -15.42
N LYS A 535 -23.96 13.89 -14.88
CA LYS A 535 -24.42 14.07 -13.51
C LYS A 535 -24.76 12.71 -12.88
N THR A 536 -24.80 12.68 -11.55
CA THR A 536 -25.26 11.52 -10.77
C THR A 536 -25.98 12.01 -9.51
N ASP A 537 -26.91 11.23 -8.99
CA ASP A 537 -27.73 11.60 -7.84
C ASP A 537 -27.20 11.05 -6.50
N ALA A 538 -26.46 9.96 -6.51
CA ALA A 538 -25.80 9.39 -5.34
C ALA A 538 -24.62 8.51 -5.75
N GLY A 539 -23.69 8.27 -4.84
CA GLY A 539 -22.59 7.37 -5.13
C GLY A 539 -21.34 7.61 -4.30
N LYS A 540 -20.24 7.06 -4.78
CA LYS A 540 -18.90 7.25 -4.24
C LYS A 540 -17.98 7.90 -5.26
N ILE A 541 -17.20 8.87 -4.82
CA ILE A 541 -16.10 9.46 -5.59
C ILE A 541 -14.80 8.98 -4.97
N LYS A 542 -13.90 8.47 -5.80
CA LYS A 542 -12.51 8.19 -5.42
C LYS A 542 -11.60 9.12 -6.21
N LEU A 543 -10.57 9.68 -5.59
CA LEU A 543 -9.49 10.37 -6.31
C LEU A 543 -8.20 10.33 -5.50
N SER A 544 -7.08 10.33 -6.20
CA SER A 544 -5.78 10.61 -5.60
C SER A 544 -5.49 12.11 -5.69
N TYR A 545 -4.94 12.72 -4.64
CA TYR A 545 -4.58 14.13 -4.65
C TYR A 545 -3.28 14.45 -3.92
N MET A 546 -2.67 15.57 -4.29
CA MET A 546 -1.48 16.15 -3.65
C MET A 546 -1.64 17.67 -3.60
N LEU A 547 -1.30 18.26 -2.47
CA LEU A 547 -1.33 19.72 -2.25
C LEU A 547 0.10 20.26 -2.14
N ALA A 548 0.34 21.44 -2.70
CA ALA A 548 1.49 22.25 -2.32
C ALA A 548 1.24 22.88 -0.93
N GLU A 549 2.29 23.38 -0.28
CA GLU A 549 2.18 24.05 1.02
C GLU A 549 1.23 25.25 0.93
N ASP A 550 0.36 25.41 1.94
CA ASP A 550 -0.71 26.41 2.01
C ASP A 550 -1.78 26.31 0.91
N ALA A 551 -1.72 25.29 0.05
CA ALA A 551 -2.69 25.12 -1.02
C ALA A 551 -4.05 24.64 -0.48
N ARG A 552 -5.10 25.01 -1.21
CA ARG A 552 -6.48 24.61 -0.93
C ARG A 552 -7.19 24.20 -2.21
N ALA A 553 -7.91 23.10 -2.15
CA ALA A 553 -8.76 22.62 -3.22
C ALA A 553 -10.19 22.34 -2.73
N GLU A 554 -11.13 22.29 -3.67
CA GLU A 554 -12.53 22.03 -3.39
C GLU A 554 -13.08 20.97 -4.35
N ILE A 555 -13.74 19.96 -3.77
CA ILE A 555 -14.53 18.96 -4.48
C ILE A 555 -16.01 19.30 -4.28
N LEU A 556 -16.65 19.85 -5.31
CA LEU A 556 -18.09 20.12 -5.30
C LEU A 556 -18.84 18.88 -5.75
N LEU A 557 -19.70 18.39 -4.86
CA LEU A 557 -20.42 17.14 -5.02
C LEU A 557 -21.72 17.34 -5.82
N PRO A 558 -22.18 16.32 -6.57
CA PRO A 558 -23.42 16.39 -7.34
C PRO A 558 -24.68 16.71 -6.52
N ASN A 559 -24.69 16.39 -5.23
CA ASN A 559 -25.80 16.70 -4.31
C ASN A 559 -25.75 18.14 -3.73
N GLY A 560 -24.75 18.95 -4.11
CA GLY A 560 -24.56 20.31 -3.65
C GLY A 560 -23.70 20.47 -2.39
N GLY A 561 -23.18 19.36 -1.85
CA GLY A 561 -22.16 19.40 -0.81
C GLY A 561 -20.80 19.84 -1.36
N SER A 562 -19.89 20.23 -0.47
CA SER A 562 -18.49 20.44 -0.84
C SER A 562 -17.55 19.84 0.20
N VAL A 563 -16.42 19.31 -0.28
CA VAL A 563 -15.30 18.86 0.55
C VAL A 563 -14.11 19.75 0.23
N VAL A 564 -13.62 20.46 1.26
CA VAL A 564 -12.45 21.32 1.15
C VAL A 564 -11.23 20.54 1.60
N LEU A 565 -10.19 20.56 0.78
CA LEU A 565 -8.87 19.98 1.07
C LEU A 565 -7.92 21.13 1.37
N SER A 566 -7.20 21.06 2.49
CA SER A 566 -6.20 22.06 2.90
C SER A 566 -4.95 21.40 3.46
N ASP A 567 -3.82 22.06 3.23
CA ASP A 567 -2.53 21.72 3.84
C ASP A 567 -2.11 22.79 4.88
N ASP A 568 -3.06 23.29 5.67
CA ASP A 568 -2.78 24.27 6.73
C ASP A 568 -2.45 23.62 8.09
N ASP A 569 -1.71 24.34 8.94
CA ASP A 569 -1.15 23.92 10.24
C ASP A 569 -2.14 23.32 11.26
N ASN A 570 -3.45 23.39 11.01
CA ASN A 570 -4.50 22.97 11.95
C ASN A 570 -5.01 21.54 11.76
N GLY A 571 -4.38 20.73 10.91
CA GLY A 571 -4.78 19.33 10.77
C GLY A 571 -4.17 18.57 9.59
N GLY A 572 -3.03 19.01 9.04
CA GLY A 572 -2.35 18.37 7.93
C GLY A 572 -2.04 16.90 8.22
N TYR A 573 -2.93 16.01 7.79
CA TYR A 573 -2.85 14.59 8.10
C TYR A 573 -1.60 13.95 7.50
N LEU A 574 -0.97 14.49 6.43
CA LEU A 574 0.37 14.04 5.99
C LEU A 574 1.31 15.11 5.38
N GLY A 575 0.91 16.36 5.15
CA GLY A 575 1.79 17.47 4.72
C GLY A 575 2.00 17.63 3.21
N ALA A 576 2.48 18.80 2.78
CA ALA A 576 2.73 19.18 1.40
C ALA A 576 3.51 18.12 0.59
N GLY A 577 3.13 17.95 -0.68
CA GLY A 577 3.87 17.14 -1.65
C GLY A 577 3.66 15.63 -1.53
N ILE A 578 2.69 15.19 -0.72
CA ILE A 578 2.36 13.77 -0.54
C ILE A 578 1.04 13.45 -1.25
N TRP A 579 1.01 12.30 -1.93
CA TRP A 579 -0.20 11.77 -2.54
C TRP A 579 -1.09 11.10 -1.49
N HIS A 580 -2.37 11.44 -1.54
CA HIS A 580 -3.42 10.93 -0.68
C HIS A 580 -4.51 10.27 -1.52
N GLU A 581 -5.07 9.17 -1.02
CA GLU A 581 -6.30 8.61 -1.54
C GLU A 581 -7.50 9.21 -0.79
N LEU A 582 -8.45 9.78 -1.52
CA LEU A 582 -9.70 10.34 -1.00
C LEU A 582 -10.89 9.52 -1.51
N ILE A 583 -11.76 9.09 -0.60
CA ILE A 583 -13.07 8.50 -0.92
C ILE A 583 -14.17 9.33 -0.28
N ILE A 584 -15.14 9.78 -1.08
CA ILE A 584 -16.31 10.53 -0.61
C ILE A 584 -17.56 9.74 -0.99
N SER A 585 -18.36 9.35 0.00
CA SER A 585 -19.69 8.78 -0.21
C SER A 585 -20.74 9.88 -0.04
N PHE A 586 -21.71 9.97 -0.95
CA PHE A 586 -22.75 10.99 -0.92
C PHE A 586 -24.09 10.46 -1.45
N SER A 587 -25.18 11.01 -0.93
CA SER A 587 -26.53 10.73 -1.43
C SER A 587 -27.38 12.01 -1.55
N ASN A 588 -28.37 12.00 -2.45
CA ASN A 588 -29.40 13.03 -2.53
C ASN A 588 -30.66 12.69 -1.73
N ASN A 589 -30.87 11.43 -1.34
CA ASN A 589 -32.03 10.98 -0.57
C ASN A 589 -31.66 9.90 0.49
N PRO A 590 -31.48 10.26 1.78
CA PRO A 590 -31.48 11.64 2.30
C PRO A 590 -30.28 12.41 1.74
N ARG A 591 -30.32 13.74 1.79
CA ARG A 591 -29.23 14.56 1.23
C ARG A 591 -28.09 14.72 2.23
N LEU A 592 -26.99 14.01 2.00
CA LEU A 592 -25.89 13.98 2.95
C LEU A 592 -24.55 13.61 2.28
N ILE A 593 -23.47 13.92 2.99
CA ILE A 593 -22.14 13.34 2.80
C ILE A 593 -22.02 12.19 3.79
N ASP A 594 -22.12 10.95 3.32
CA ASP A 594 -22.20 9.74 4.17
C ASP A 594 -20.87 9.49 4.87
N ALA A 595 -19.79 9.64 4.12
CA ALA A 595 -18.45 9.45 4.61
C ALA A 595 -17.44 10.25 3.78
N VAL A 596 -16.41 10.75 4.45
CA VAL A 596 -15.17 11.20 3.81
C VAL A 596 -14.04 10.40 4.42
N GLU A 597 -13.28 9.70 3.59
CA GLU A 597 -12.15 8.87 3.99
C GLU A 597 -10.88 9.36 3.30
N ILE A 598 -9.79 9.49 4.05
CA ILE A 598 -8.47 9.83 3.54
C ILE A 598 -7.51 8.69 3.92
N ASN A 599 -6.88 8.06 2.95
CA ASN A 599 -6.00 6.91 3.14
C ASN A 599 -6.62 5.81 4.02
N ALA A 600 -7.89 5.48 3.73
CA ALA A 600 -8.74 4.55 4.47
C ALA A 600 -9.07 4.97 5.92
N VAL A 601 -8.86 6.23 6.28
CA VAL A 601 -9.26 6.79 7.57
C VAL A 601 -10.51 7.63 7.42
N ARG A 602 -11.58 7.24 8.13
CA ARG A 602 -12.84 7.98 8.11
C ARG A 602 -12.73 9.28 8.90
N MET A 603 -12.83 10.40 8.20
CA MET A 603 -12.71 11.76 8.74
C MET A 603 -14.07 12.35 9.13
N ILE A 604 -15.09 12.09 8.31
CA ILE A 604 -16.46 12.61 8.48
C ILE A 604 -17.44 11.47 8.27
N ALA A 605 -18.57 11.52 8.99
CA ALA A 605 -19.70 10.63 8.83
C ALA A 605 -21.02 11.41 8.91
N ASP A 606 -22.00 11.03 8.09
CA ASP A 606 -23.41 11.45 8.19
C ASP A 606 -23.64 12.97 8.23
N GLN A 607 -22.97 13.73 7.36
CA GLN A 607 -23.09 15.19 7.33
C GLN A 607 -24.27 15.67 6.45
N PRO A 608 -25.35 16.26 7.01
CA PRO A 608 -26.46 16.79 6.22
C PRO A 608 -26.10 18.05 5.43
N ILE A 609 -26.67 18.19 4.23
CA ILE A 609 -26.49 19.38 3.38
C ILE A 609 -27.76 20.25 3.42
N SER A 610 -27.62 21.52 3.82
CA SER A 610 -28.73 22.40 4.16
C SER A 610 -29.43 23.10 2.98
N ASN A 611 -28.78 23.22 1.82
CA ASN A 611 -29.34 23.93 0.66
C ASN A 611 -30.06 22.97 -0.32
N GLN A 612 -31.26 23.35 -0.77
CA GLN A 612 -32.01 22.61 -1.80
C GLN A 612 -31.51 22.94 -3.21
N LEU A 613 -31.32 21.89 -4.02
CA LEU A 613 -31.03 21.95 -5.45
C LEU A 613 -32.12 21.16 -6.16
N ALA A 614 -32.70 21.74 -7.21
CA ALA A 614 -33.80 21.12 -7.96
C ALA A 614 -33.35 19.94 -8.84
N THR A 615 -32.07 19.89 -9.22
CA THR A 615 -31.46 18.80 -9.99
C THR A 615 -30.01 18.60 -9.55
N PRO A 616 -29.44 17.39 -9.69
CA PRO A 616 -28.01 17.18 -9.44
C PRO A 616 -27.13 18.08 -10.30
N MET A 617 -25.97 18.43 -9.77
CA MET A 617 -24.92 19.18 -10.47
C MET A 617 -23.83 18.23 -10.97
N PRO A 618 -23.01 18.64 -11.96
CA PRO A 618 -21.78 17.91 -12.27
C PRO A 618 -20.82 17.87 -11.08
N LEU A 619 -20.04 16.79 -10.97
CA LEU A 619 -18.88 16.76 -10.08
C LEU A 619 -17.89 17.81 -10.56
N THR A 620 -17.43 18.69 -9.67
CA THR A 620 -16.43 19.71 -10.00
C THR A 620 -15.23 19.58 -9.06
N ILE A 621 -14.04 19.55 -9.64
CA ILE A 621 -12.76 19.55 -8.94
C ILE A 621 -12.06 20.87 -9.25
N ARG A 622 -11.68 21.63 -8.22
CA ARG A 622 -11.16 22.98 -8.39
C ARG A 622 -10.01 23.31 -7.44
N GLY A 623 -8.95 23.92 -7.97
CA GLY A 623 -7.94 24.62 -7.18
C GLY A 623 -8.48 25.97 -6.69
N THR A 624 -8.41 26.25 -5.40
CA THR A 624 -8.90 27.51 -4.81
C THR A 624 -7.78 28.45 -4.40
N THR A 625 -6.67 27.92 -3.89
CA THR A 625 -5.45 28.66 -3.53
C THR A 625 -4.25 27.74 -3.73
N GLY A 626 -3.12 28.27 -4.21
CA GLY A 626 -1.93 27.46 -4.53
C GLY A 626 -2.16 26.44 -5.67
N SER A 627 -1.20 25.55 -5.83
CA SER A 627 -1.24 24.46 -6.81
C SER A 627 -1.80 23.18 -6.18
N PHE A 628 -2.71 22.52 -6.90
CA PHE A 628 -3.35 21.27 -6.50
C PHE A 628 -3.20 20.23 -7.62
N ALA A 629 -2.65 19.07 -7.30
CA ALA A 629 -2.49 17.95 -8.21
C ALA A 629 -3.49 16.85 -7.85
N PHE A 630 -4.08 16.20 -8.85
CA PHE A 630 -5.01 15.10 -8.66
C PHE A 630 -4.97 14.11 -9.81
N GLY A 631 -5.48 12.90 -9.60
CA GLY A 631 -5.50 11.82 -10.59
C GLY A 631 -6.35 10.65 -10.09
N ASP A 632 -6.45 9.59 -10.89
CA ASP A 632 -7.25 8.41 -10.57
C ASP A 632 -8.68 8.76 -10.10
N VAL A 633 -9.30 9.73 -10.76
CA VAL A 633 -10.66 10.16 -10.41
C VAL A 633 -11.63 9.09 -10.89
N ARG A 634 -12.38 8.51 -9.95
CA ARG A 634 -13.40 7.49 -10.21
C ARG A 634 -14.73 7.88 -9.60
N LEU A 635 -15.80 7.41 -10.23
CA LEU A 635 -17.17 7.58 -9.74
C LEU A 635 -17.91 6.24 -9.79
N GLN A 636 -18.55 5.88 -8.69
CA GLN A 636 -19.43 4.71 -8.59
C GLN A 636 -20.83 5.19 -8.24
N HIS A 637 -21.83 4.77 -9.01
CA HIS A 637 -23.25 4.97 -8.65
C HIS A 637 -23.72 3.81 -7.77
N PHE A 638 -24.65 4.06 -6.85
CA PHE A 638 -25.28 2.97 -6.11
C PHE A 638 -26.25 2.24 -7.04
N ALA A 639 -25.77 1.15 -7.65
CA ALA A 639 -26.56 0.35 -8.56
C ALA A 639 -27.85 -0.17 -7.89
N GLU A 640 -28.99 0.09 -8.50
CA GLU A 640 -30.27 -0.53 -8.12
C GLU A 640 -30.33 -1.97 -8.65
N GLU A 641 -30.90 -2.90 -7.87
CA GLU A 641 -31.17 -4.26 -8.32
C GLU A 641 -32.11 -4.25 -9.54
N VAL A 642 -31.91 -5.19 -10.47
CA VAL A 642 -32.76 -5.32 -11.65
C VAL A 642 -34.18 -5.67 -11.23
N ASP A 643 -35.14 -4.79 -11.51
CA ASP A 643 -36.55 -5.12 -11.36
C ASP A 643 -36.98 -6.13 -12.44
N HIS A 644 -37.01 -7.41 -12.06
CA HIS A 644 -37.43 -8.51 -12.92
C HIS A 644 -38.91 -8.47 -13.33
N ALA A 645 -39.73 -7.58 -12.74
CA ALA A 645 -41.10 -7.35 -13.22
C ALA A 645 -41.13 -6.52 -14.52
N THR A 646 -40.15 -5.64 -14.72
CA THR A 646 -40.06 -4.75 -15.89
C THR A 646 -39.05 -5.21 -16.92
N TRP A 647 -37.94 -5.81 -16.49
CA TRP A 647 -36.90 -6.33 -17.38
C TRP A 647 -37.10 -7.82 -17.68
N LYS A 648 -37.21 -8.16 -18.97
CA LYS A 648 -37.35 -9.55 -19.43
C LYS A 648 -36.01 -10.07 -19.96
N PRO A 649 -35.47 -11.18 -19.44
CA PRO A 649 -34.23 -11.74 -19.96
C PRO A 649 -34.40 -12.29 -21.38
N ILE A 650 -33.37 -12.15 -22.21
CA ILE A 650 -33.26 -12.83 -23.50
C ILE A 650 -32.62 -14.20 -23.25
N LYS A 651 -33.29 -15.25 -23.72
CA LYS A 651 -32.70 -16.59 -23.75
C LYS A 651 -32.09 -16.82 -25.11
N TYR A 652 -30.86 -17.30 -25.13
CA TYR A 652 -30.18 -17.70 -26.34
C TYR A 652 -30.50 -19.15 -26.67
N ASP A 653 -30.63 -19.44 -27.97
CA ASP A 653 -30.57 -20.80 -28.49
C ASP A 653 -29.26 -20.97 -29.26
N SER A 654 -28.28 -21.55 -28.60
CA SER A 654 -26.92 -21.74 -29.13
C SER A 654 -26.88 -22.64 -30.37
N GLU A 655 -27.92 -23.45 -30.62
CA GLU A 655 -28.00 -24.29 -31.83
C GLU A 655 -28.14 -23.47 -33.12
N HIS A 656 -28.55 -22.21 -33.01
CA HIS A 656 -28.83 -21.33 -34.15
C HIS A 656 -27.81 -20.21 -34.33
N PHE A 657 -26.71 -20.19 -33.58
CA PHE A 657 -25.69 -19.15 -33.72
C PHE A 657 -25.00 -19.27 -35.09
N ILE A 658 -24.81 -18.14 -35.76
CA ILE A 658 -24.10 -18.06 -37.03
C ILE A 658 -22.77 -17.35 -36.79
N THR A 659 -21.66 -18.01 -37.08
CA THR A 659 -20.30 -17.50 -36.85
C THR A 659 -19.60 -17.21 -38.17
N ASP A 660 -18.81 -16.15 -38.20
CA ASP A 660 -17.81 -15.93 -39.25
C ASP A 660 -16.46 -16.55 -38.82
N GLU A 661 -15.40 -15.76 -38.64
CA GLU A 661 -14.08 -16.22 -38.20
C GLU A 661 -13.90 -16.26 -36.66
N ALA A 662 -14.82 -15.65 -35.90
CA ALA A 662 -14.77 -15.65 -34.44
C ALA A 662 -15.25 -16.99 -33.86
N THR A 663 -14.71 -17.36 -32.69
CA THR A 663 -15.17 -18.53 -31.93
C THR A 663 -15.96 -18.09 -30.71
N TRP A 664 -16.86 -18.95 -30.24
CA TRP A 664 -17.64 -18.69 -29.03
C TRP A 664 -17.77 -19.91 -28.12
N ASN A 665 -18.07 -19.62 -26.85
CA ASN A 665 -18.24 -20.57 -25.77
C ASN A 665 -19.31 -20.04 -24.79
N ILE A 666 -20.06 -20.92 -24.14
CA ILE A 666 -20.86 -20.55 -22.96
C ILE A 666 -20.17 -21.17 -21.74
N THR A 667 -19.71 -20.33 -20.81
CA THR A 667 -19.02 -20.78 -19.60
C THR A 667 -19.94 -21.58 -18.68
N ASP A 668 -19.35 -22.25 -17.68
CA ASP A 668 -20.12 -22.93 -16.62
C ASP A 668 -21.01 -21.97 -15.81
N SER A 669 -20.65 -20.68 -15.75
CA SER A 669 -21.47 -19.60 -15.16
C SER A 669 -22.62 -19.14 -16.06
N GLY A 670 -22.67 -19.60 -17.32
CA GLY A 670 -23.67 -19.21 -18.31
C GLY A 670 -23.34 -17.94 -19.10
N ASP A 671 -22.10 -17.46 -19.03
CA ASP A 671 -21.64 -16.27 -19.74
C ASP A 671 -21.28 -16.63 -21.19
N LEU A 672 -21.72 -15.82 -22.15
CA LEU A 672 -21.33 -15.98 -23.55
C LEU A 672 -19.97 -15.31 -23.77
N VAL A 673 -18.98 -16.07 -24.21
CA VAL A 673 -17.64 -15.60 -24.56
C VAL A 673 -17.48 -15.64 -26.07
N VAL A 674 -17.06 -14.53 -26.68
CA VAL A 674 -16.70 -14.45 -28.09
C VAL A 674 -15.24 -14.00 -28.20
N GLN A 675 -14.44 -14.74 -28.95
CA GLN A 675 -13.00 -14.52 -29.04
C GLN A 675 -12.46 -14.63 -30.47
N GLY A 676 -11.41 -13.87 -30.76
CA GLY A 676 -10.68 -13.90 -32.02
C GLY A 676 -10.92 -12.64 -32.86
N THR A 677 -10.99 -12.83 -34.18
CA THR A 677 -11.37 -11.78 -35.14
C THR A 677 -12.53 -12.31 -35.97
N GLY A 678 -13.61 -11.54 -36.08
CA GLY A 678 -14.85 -11.94 -36.78
C GLY A 678 -16.09 -11.64 -35.95
N SER A 679 -17.24 -12.19 -36.35
CA SER A 679 -18.52 -11.96 -35.67
C SER A 679 -19.27 -13.24 -35.30
N VAL A 680 -20.10 -13.13 -34.27
CA VAL A 680 -21.10 -14.12 -33.86
C VAL A 680 -22.48 -13.47 -33.91
N HIS A 681 -23.36 -14.03 -34.72
CA HIS A 681 -24.74 -13.60 -34.89
C HIS A 681 -25.65 -14.52 -34.09
N ILE A 682 -26.45 -13.91 -33.23
CA ILE A 682 -27.37 -14.58 -32.32
C ILE A 682 -28.79 -14.23 -32.79
N PRO A 683 -29.48 -15.16 -33.48
CA PRO A 683 -30.84 -14.93 -33.90
C PRO A 683 -31.72 -14.66 -32.68
N SER A 684 -32.33 -13.49 -32.65
CA SER A 684 -33.13 -13.08 -31.50
C SER A 684 -34.44 -12.47 -31.97
N GLN A 685 -35.57 -13.01 -31.52
CA GLN A 685 -36.88 -12.39 -31.74
C GLN A 685 -37.10 -11.30 -30.68
N ILE A 686 -36.25 -10.27 -30.68
CA ILE A 686 -36.50 -9.05 -29.93
C ILE A 686 -37.73 -8.37 -30.56
N GLU A 687 -38.88 -8.49 -29.90
CA GLU A 687 -40.11 -7.70 -30.16
C GLU A 687 -39.83 -6.18 -30.13
N PRO A 688 -40.73 -5.27 -30.52
CA PRO A 688 -40.49 -3.82 -30.42
C PRO A 688 -40.18 -3.40 -28.98
N ARG A 689 -39.03 -2.76 -28.74
CA ARG A 689 -38.55 -2.41 -27.40
C ARG A 689 -38.02 -1.00 -27.33
N ASN A 690 -37.97 -0.45 -26.12
CA ASN A 690 -37.38 0.85 -25.88
C ASN A 690 -36.21 0.82 -24.90
N ALA A 691 -35.82 -0.34 -24.36
CA ALA A 691 -34.56 -0.44 -23.62
C ALA A 691 -33.90 -1.82 -23.68
N ILE A 692 -32.57 -1.81 -23.62
CA ILE A 692 -31.70 -2.98 -23.47
C ILE A 692 -30.79 -2.79 -22.23
N ARG A 693 -30.47 -3.88 -21.54
CA ARG A 693 -29.52 -3.93 -20.43
C ARG A 693 -28.70 -5.20 -20.53
N PHE A 694 -27.40 -5.11 -20.29
CA PHE A 694 -26.52 -6.28 -20.25
C PHE A 694 -25.25 -5.99 -19.47
N ASP A 695 -24.60 -7.05 -19.00
CA ASP A 695 -23.26 -6.97 -18.44
C ASP A 695 -22.27 -7.44 -19.50
N THR A 696 -21.15 -6.72 -19.63
CA THR A 696 -20.06 -7.06 -20.55
C THR A 696 -18.71 -6.89 -19.88
N LYS A 697 -17.73 -7.68 -20.32
CA LYS A 697 -16.32 -7.59 -19.95
C LYS A 697 -15.49 -7.80 -21.21
N ILE A 698 -14.38 -7.09 -21.35
CA ILE A 698 -13.39 -7.34 -22.40
C ILE A 698 -12.04 -7.68 -21.78
N ASN A 699 -11.45 -8.77 -22.24
CA ASN A 699 -10.11 -9.18 -21.86
C ASN A 699 -9.09 -8.77 -22.93
N GLY A 700 -7.99 -8.17 -22.48
CA GLY A 700 -6.89 -7.70 -23.33
C GLY A 700 -7.11 -6.32 -23.97
N THR A 701 -6.24 -5.99 -24.94
CA THR A 701 -6.16 -4.65 -25.57
C THR A 701 -6.87 -4.57 -26.92
N GLY A 702 -7.85 -5.43 -27.18
CA GLY A 702 -8.56 -5.48 -28.45
C GLY A 702 -9.77 -4.54 -28.50
N ASN A 703 -10.50 -4.59 -29.63
CA ASN A 703 -11.74 -3.84 -29.81
C ASN A 703 -12.87 -4.81 -30.13
N ALA A 704 -14.07 -4.51 -29.65
CA ALA A 704 -15.26 -5.23 -30.01
C ALA A 704 -16.47 -4.31 -30.05
N THR A 705 -17.52 -4.79 -30.71
CA THR A 705 -18.81 -4.14 -30.72
C THR A 705 -19.91 -5.15 -30.41
N ILE A 706 -20.92 -4.69 -29.68
CA ILE A 706 -22.15 -5.44 -29.45
C ILE A 706 -23.28 -4.66 -30.10
N GLN A 707 -23.90 -5.28 -31.09
CA GLN A 707 -24.95 -4.69 -31.89
C GLN A 707 -26.32 -5.25 -31.51
N PHE A 708 -27.31 -4.38 -31.35
CA PHE A 708 -28.73 -4.71 -31.18
C PHE A 708 -29.54 -3.98 -32.26
N GLY A 709 -30.02 -4.70 -33.29
CA GLY A 709 -30.66 -4.05 -34.44
C GLY A 709 -29.69 -3.10 -35.16
N ASP A 710 -30.00 -1.80 -35.20
CA ASP A 710 -29.13 -0.77 -35.80
C ASP A 710 -28.20 -0.09 -34.78
N LEU A 711 -28.34 -0.40 -33.49
CA LEU A 711 -27.51 0.18 -32.43
C LEU A 711 -26.22 -0.63 -32.29
N GLU A 712 -25.08 -0.02 -32.59
CA GLU A 712 -23.75 -0.57 -32.30
C GLU A 712 -23.20 0.10 -31.03
N ILE A 713 -22.80 -0.72 -30.05
CA ILE A 713 -22.18 -0.29 -28.79
C ILE A 713 -20.72 -0.75 -28.79
N ASP A 714 -19.82 0.20 -28.52
CA ASP A 714 -18.39 -0.07 -28.39
C ASP A 714 -18.09 -0.79 -27.06
N VAL A 715 -17.23 -1.81 -27.13
CA VAL A 715 -16.65 -2.52 -25.98
C VAL A 715 -15.16 -2.67 -26.26
N ALA A 716 -14.35 -1.77 -25.71
CA ALA A 716 -12.96 -1.61 -26.11
C ALA A 716 -12.13 -0.85 -25.08
N THR A 717 -10.87 -1.28 -24.92
CA THR A 717 -9.86 -0.65 -24.05
C THR A 717 -8.77 0.08 -24.85
N SER A 718 -8.66 -0.16 -26.18
CA SER A 718 -7.69 0.48 -27.09
C SER A 718 -8.38 1.37 -28.16
N GLY A 719 -7.62 2.13 -28.95
CA GLY A 719 -8.16 3.00 -30.00
C GLY A 719 -8.98 4.21 -29.53
N ASN A 720 -9.74 4.83 -30.45
CA ASN A 720 -10.51 6.07 -30.25
C ASN A 720 -12.03 5.83 -30.11
N ARG A 721 -12.41 4.62 -29.69
CA ARG A 721 -13.79 4.21 -29.41
C ARG A 721 -13.72 3.28 -28.20
N LYS A 722 -14.21 3.72 -27.04
CA LYS A 722 -14.13 2.99 -25.77
C LYS A 722 -15.48 2.46 -25.33
N THR A 723 -15.44 1.55 -24.37
CA THR A 723 -16.62 0.92 -23.78
C THR A 723 -17.70 1.95 -23.41
N GLY A 724 -18.91 1.75 -23.93
CA GLY A 724 -20.07 2.63 -23.71
C GLY A 724 -20.30 3.67 -24.83
N GLY A 725 -19.38 3.83 -25.76
CA GLY A 725 -19.60 4.59 -27.00
C GLY A 725 -20.67 3.96 -27.90
N ILE A 726 -21.33 4.79 -28.70
CA ILE A 726 -22.29 4.33 -29.73
C ILE A 726 -21.99 4.97 -31.09
N THR A 727 -22.57 4.43 -32.17
CA THR A 727 -22.41 4.98 -33.53
C THR A 727 -22.61 6.50 -33.58
N GLY A 728 -21.57 7.21 -34.01
CA GLY A 728 -21.59 8.68 -34.16
C GLY A 728 -21.31 9.47 -32.88
N HIS A 729 -21.25 8.81 -31.72
CA HIS A 729 -20.99 9.40 -30.41
C HIS A 729 -19.96 8.56 -29.64
N PRO A 730 -18.67 8.59 -30.05
CA PRO A 730 -17.63 7.81 -29.41
C PRO A 730 -17.27 8.38 -28.03
N ILE A 731 -16.85 7.49 -27.13
CA ILE A 731 -16.16 7.83 -25.88
C ILE A 731 -14.67 7.53 -26.10
N ASN A 732 -13.78 8.43 -25.70
CA ASN A 732 -12.32 8.28 -25.79
C ASN A 732 -11.67 8.02 -24.42
N ALA A 733 -12.31 8.41 -23.32
CA ALA A 733 -11.89 8.03 -21.97
C ALA A 733 -12.08 6.52 -21.75
N ASN A 734 -11.10 5.87 -21.12
CA ASN A 734 -11.25 4.47 -20.76
C ASN A 734 -12.02 4.35 -19.43
N LEU A 735 -13.35 4.44 -19.52
CA LEU A 735 -14.23 4.48 -18.34
C LEU A 735 -14.26 3.16 -17.55
N ILE A 736 -13.88 2.04 -18.15
CA ILE A 736 -13.85 0.70 -17.53
C ILE A 736 -12.45 0.10 -17.74
N ASP A 737 -11.88 -0.51 -16.72
CA ASP A 737 -10.58 -1.18 -16.87
C ASP A 737 -10.71 -2.48 -17.69
N GLN A 738 -9.61 -2.94 -18.28
CA GLN A 738 -9.55 -4.26 -18.87
C GLN A 738 -9.87 -5.34 -17.82
N ASN A 739 -10.57 -6.38 -18.23
CA ASN A 739 -11.02 -7.48 -17.37
C ASN A 739 -12.03 -7.08 -16.26
N GLU A 740 -12.56 -5.86 -16.24
CA GLU A 740 -13.67 -5.51 -15.35
C GLU A 740 -15.02 -5.73 -16.04
N TRP A 741 -16.00 -6.26 -15.31
CA TRP A 741 -17.39 -6.26 -15.76
C TRP A 741 -18.00 -4.87 -15.60
N CYS A 742 -18.75 -4.45 -16.60
CA CYS A 742 -19.62 -3.28 -16.53
C CYS A 742 -21.04 -3.64 -16.97
N THR A 743 -22.02 -2.90 -16.45
CA THR A 743 -23.39 -2.94 -16.94
C THR A 743 -23.59 -1.80 -17.94
N ILE A 744 -24.08 -2.11 -19.13
CA ILE A 744 -24.53 -1.13 -20.12
C ILE A 744 -26.04 -1.20 -20.22
N GLU A 745 -26.69 -0.05 -20.10
CA GLU A 745 -28.10 0.13 -20.40
C GLU A 745 -28.27 1.16 -21.51
N VAL A 746 -29.16 0.87 -22.46
CA VAL A 746 -29.56 1.84 -23.46
C VAL A 746 -31.07 2.00 -23.40
N ILE A 747 -31.53 3.23 -23.20
CA ILE A 747 -32.94 3.58 -23.07
C ILE A 747 -33.30 4.59 -24.17
N GLN A 748 -34.34 4.27 -24.92
CA GLN A 748 -34.87 5.09 -26.01
C GLN A 748 -36.19 5.73 -25.59
N ASN A 749 -36.15 7.04 -25.38
CA ASN A 749 -37.33 7.88 -25.15
C ASN A 749 -37.34 9.00 -26.21
N GLU A 750 -37.36 10.27 -25.79
CA GLU A 750 -37.15 11.42 -26.70
C GLU A 750 -35.69 11.49 -27.21
N THR A 751 -34.77 10.85 -26.50
CA THR A 751 -33.34 10.68 -26.81
C THR A 751 -32.96 9.21 -26.65
N THR A 752 -31.83 8.81 -27.24
CA THR A 752 -31.13 7.58 -26.87
C THR A 752 -30.15 7.92 -25.75
N THR A 753 -30.39 7.33 -24.59
CA THR A 753 -29.56 7.48 -23.40
C THR A 753 -28.76 6.20 -23.19
N VAL A 754 -27.44 6.32 -22.99
CA VAL A 754 -26.57 5.22 -22.59
C VAL A 754 -26.16 5.43 -21.15
N LEU A 755 -26.47 4.45 -20.30
CA LEU A 755 -25.99 4.38 -18.93
C LEU A 755 -24.89 3.33 -18.85
N LEU A 756 -23.76 3.70 -18.28
CA LEU A 756 -22.65 2.81 -17.98
C LEU A 756 -22.52 2.72 -16.45
N ASN A 757 -22.70 1.52 -15.90
CA ASN A 757 -22.81 1.28 -14.46
C ASN A 757 -23.82 2.22 -13.76
N GLY A 758 -24.95 2.49 -14.42
CA GLY A 758 -26.01 3.38 -13.89
C GLY A 758 -25.77 4.88 -14.09
N ILE A 759 -24.64 5.29 -14.65
CA ILE A 759 -24.32 6.70 -14.92
C ILE A 759 -24.61 7.03 -16.38
N GLU A 760 -25.45 8.03 -16.63
CA GLU A 760 -25.72 8.56 -17.97
C GLU A 760 -24.45 9.17 -18.57
N ILE A 761 -23.87 8.52 -19.58
CA ILE A 761 -22.66 8.98 -20.28
C ILE A 761 -22.95 9.56 -21.66
N ILE A 762 -24.07 9.19 -22.28
CA ILE A 762 -24.53 9.68 -23.59
C ILE A 762 -26.03 9.95 -23.49
N SER A 763 -26.48 11.09 -24.05
CA SER A 763 -27.91 11.45 -24.13
C SER A 763 -28.14 12.29 -25.38
N GLU A 764 -28.55 11.64 -26.46
CA GLU A 764 -28.49 12.22 -27.80
C GLU A 764 -29.80 12.03 -28.57
N LYS A 765 -30.09 12.99 -29.46
CA LYS A 765 -31.26 12.89 -30.37
C LYS A 765 -30.94 11.93 -31.52
N TYR A 766 -30.91 10.65 -31.16
CA TYR A 766 -30.62 9.51 -32.00
C TYR A 766 -31.65 8.42 -31.68
N ALA A 767 -32.09 7.65 -32.67
CA ALA A 767 -33.16 6.65 -32.49
C ALA A 767 -32.95 5.43 -33.41
N PRO A 768 -31.88 4.64 -33.21
CA PRO A 768 -31.67 3.39 -33.95
C PRO A 768 -32.78 2.39 -33.60
N THR A 769 -33.12 1.46 -34.50
CA THR A 769 -34.01 0.36 -34.11
C THR A 769 -33.25 -0.60 -33.19
N LEU A 770 -33.83 -0.98 -32.05
CA LEU A 770 -33.30 -2.05 -31.20
C LEU A 770 -33.82 -3.44 -31.61
N GLN A 771 -34.71 -3.50 -32.60
CA GLN A 771 -35.28 -4.74 -33.11
C GLN A 771 -34.30 -5.42 -34.08
N GLY A 772 -33.92 -6.66 -33.78
CA GLY A 772 -33.10 -7.48 -34.67
C GLY A 772 -32.30 -8.55 -33.95
N ASP A 773 -31.34 -9.12 -34.67
CA ASP A 773 -30.36 -10.05 -34.13
C ASP A 773 -29.34 -9.32 -33.25
N ILE A 774 -28.73 -10.07 -32.34
CA ILE A 774 -27.57 -9.57 -31.58
C ILE A 774 -26.33 -10.00 -32.34
N VAL A 775 -25.45 -9.04 -32.65
CA VAL A 775 -24.18 -9.33 -33.34
C VAL A 775 -23.02 -8.89 -32.46
N ILE A 776 -22.15 -9.83 -32.10
CA ILE A 776 -20.93 -9.54 -31.36
C ILE A 776 -19.77 -9.63 -32.34
N SER A 777 -19.10 -8.50 -32.58
CA SER A 777 -17.93 -8.44 -33.48
C SER A 777 -16.67 -8.20 -32.65
N THR A 778 -15.62 -8.97 -32.91
CA THR A 778 -14.35 -8.91 -32.19
C THR A 778 -13.19 -8.69 -33.15
N MET A 779 -12.14 -8.00 -32.70
CA MET A 779 -10.90 -7.78 -33.41
C MET A 779 -9.74 -7.98 -32.44
N ASN A 780 -9.18 -9.19 -32.43
CA ASN A 780 -8.14 -9.63 -31.49
C ASN A 780 -8.50 -9.36 -30.02
N SER A 781 -9.76 -9.62 -29.68
CA SER A 781 -10.32 -9.43 -28.33
C SER A 781 -11.03 -10.69 -27.88
N GLU A 782 -11.23 -10.79 -26.56
CA GLU A 782 -12.12 -11.74 -25.93
C GLU A 782 -13.18 -10.93 -25.17
N VAL A 783 -14.45 -11.09 -25.53
CA VAL A 783 -15.57 -10.36 -24.94
C VAL A 783 -16.56 -11.33 -24.30
N PHE A 784 -16.99 -10.97 -23.11
CA PHE A 784 -17.95 -11.70 -22.31
C PHE A 784 -19.27 -10.92 -22.30
N LEU A 785 -20.38 -11.64 -22.36
CA LEU A 785 -21.72 -11.07 -22.33
C LEU A 785 -22.60 -11.93 -21.42
N ARG A 786 -23.30 -11.29 -20.48
CA ARG A 786 -24.26 -11.96 -19.60
C ARG A 786 -25.45 -11.07 -19.27
N GLY A 787 -26.50 -11.69 -18.70
CA GLY A 787 -27.63 -10.96 -18.13
C GLY A 787 -28.45 -10.14 -19.12
N VAL A 788 -28.35 -10.40 -20.43
CA VAL A 788 -29.02 -9.57 -21.44
C VAL A 788 -30.52 -9.58 -21.23
N SER A 789 -31.06 -8.39 -21.01
CA SER A 789 -32.43 -8.14 -20.64
C SER A 789 -32.96 -6.92 -21.38
N VAL A 790 -34.28 -6.84 -21.46
CA VAL A 790 -34.94 -5.90 -22.34
C VAL A 790 -36.30 -5.50 -21.78
N ARG A 791 -36.68 -4.24 -22.01
CA ARG A 791 -37.94 -3.64 -21.54
C ARG A 791 -38.84 -3.19 -22.67
#